data_AF-Q8BWC0-F1
#
_entry.id   AF-Q8BWC0-F1
#
_cell.length_a   1.000
_cell.length_b   1.000
_cell.length_c   1.000
_cell.angle_alpha   90.00
_cell.angle_beta   90.00
_cell.angle_gamma   90.00
#
_symmetry.space_group_name_H-M   'P 1'
#
loop_
_entity.id
_entity.type
_entity.pdbx_description
1 polymer ?
#
loop_
_entity_poly.entity_id
_entity_poly.type
_entity_poly.pdbx_seq_one_letter_code
_entity_poly.pdbx_strand_id
1 'polypeptide(L)'
;MAAEEQPLLGRDRGSGQVHSGAAADQELCIDQAVVFIEDAIKYRSIYHRMDAGSLWLYRWYYSNVCQRVLGFIIFLILILAFVEVPSSFTKTADVRYRSQPWQPPCGLTETIEAFCLLAFLVDLSVKGYLVGQAQLQQNLWLLAYFMVLVVSVVDWIVSLSLACEEPLRMRRLLRPFFLLQNSSMMKKTLKCIRWSLPEMASVGLLLAIHLCLFTIIGMLLFTIGEKDEAQDQERLAYFRNLPEALTSLLVLLTTSNNPDVMIPAYTQNRAFALFFIVFTLIGSLFLMNLLTAIIYNQFRGYLMKSLQTSLFRRRLGARAAYEVLASRAGPAGTTPELVGVNPETFLPVLQKTQLNKTHKQAIMQKVQSYEGRPMLADEFQKLFDEVDKGLAKERPLKPQYQSPFLQTAQFIFSHHYFDYLGNLVALGNLLSICVFLVLDSDLLPGERDDFVLGILDYIFILYYLLELLFKVFALGLPGYLSYHSNVFDGLLTIILLVSEICTLAVYRLPHSGWKPEQYGPLSLWDMTRLMNTLIVFRFLRIIPNIKPMAEVANTILGLIPNLRAFGGILVVAYYVFAMIGINLFRGVIVPPGNSSLVPDNNSAVCGSFEQLGYWPNNFDDFAAALITLWNVMVVNNWQVILEAYKRYAGPWSMVYFVLWWLVSSVIWINLFLALLLENFLHRWDPQGHKQLLVGTKQMSVELMFRDILEEPKEEELMEKLHKHPHLHLCR
;
A
#
# COMPACT_ATOMS: atom_id res chain seq x y z
N MET A 1 20.60 -55.31 10.30
CA MET A 1 22.02 -54.94 10.27
C MET A 1 22.23 -53.90 11.37
N ALA A 2 22.17 -54.20 12.67
CA ALA A 2 22.87 -55.22 13.47
C ALA A 2 24.39 -55.03 13.45
N ALA A 3 24.90 -54.28 14.42
CA ALA A 3 26.25 -54.39 14.98
C ALA A 3 26.18 -53.88 16.43
N GLU A 4 26.14 -54.85 17.35
CA GLU A 4 26.38 -54.72 18.79
C GLU A 4 27.80 -54.25 19.08
N GLU A 5 27.97 -53.48 20.16
CA GLU A 5 29.05 -53.68 21.13
C GLU A 5 28.65 -53.02 22.48
N GLN A 6 28.26 -53.87 23.44
CA GLN A 6 28.41 -53.64 24.89
C GLN A 6 29.77 -54.28 25.31
N PRO A 7 30.33 -54.12 26.55
CA PRO A 7 29.68 -53.77 27.83
C PRO A 7 30.52 -52.90 28.80
N LEU A 8 29.93 -52.45 29.92
CA LEU A 8 30.36 -52.79 31.31
C LEU A 8 29.63 -51.95 32.37
N LEU A 9 29.18 -52.67 33.40
CA LEU A 9 28.41 -52.22 34.54
C LEU A 9 29.17 -51.25 35.46
N GLY A 10 28.48 -50.25 36.00
CA GLY A 10 29.02 -49.37 37.04
C GLY A 10 28.02 -48.32 37.55
N ARG A 11 26.95 -48.77 38.20
CA ARG A 11 26.31 -48.16 39.39
C ARG A 11 26.53 -46.63 39.59
N ASP A 12 25.60 -45.80 39.10
CA ASP A 12 25.25 -44.52 39.74
C ASP A 12 23.87 -44.02 39.27
N ARG A 13 22.83 -44.45 39.98
CA ARG A 13 21.47 -43.90 39.86
C ARG A 13 21.33 -42.80 40.93
N GLY A 14 21.71 -41.56 40.60
CA GLY A 14 21.54 -40.44 41.54
C GLY A 14 21.95 -39.05 41.05
N SER A 15 22.85 -38.93 40.07
CA SER A 15 23.43 -37.64 39.62
C SER A 15 23.04 -37.21 38.20
N GLY A 16 22.46 -38.11 37.40
CA GLY A 16 22.14 -37.87 35.98
C GLY A 16 20.93 -36.97 35.70
N GLN A 17 20.02 -36.77 36.65
CA GLN A 17 18.84 -35.89 36.47
C GLN A 17 19.17 -34.40 36.65
N VAL A 18 20.14 -34.05 37.49
CA VAL A 18 20.50 -32.65 37.78
C VAL A 18 21.26 -32.02 36.61
N HIS A 19 22.14 -32.78 35.96
CA HIS A 19 22.86 -32.32 34.76
C HIS A 19 21.94 -32.13 33.54
N SER A 20 20.87 -32.93 33.42
CA SER A 20 19.88 -32.76 32.35
C SER A 20 19.05 -31.48 32.51
N GLY A 21 18.76 -31.06 33.75
CA GLY A 21 18.00 -29.84 34.03
C GLY A 21 18.79 -28.58 33.69
N ALA A 22 20.04 -28.48 34.16
CA ALA A 22 20.89 -27.32 33.93
C ALA A 22 21.18 -27.06 32.44
N ALA A 23 21.36 -28.14 31.65
CA ALA A 23 21.53 -28.02 30.20
C ALA A 23 20.25 -27.52 29.49
N ALA A 24 19.07 -28.01 29.92
CA ALA A 24 17.79 -27.57 29.37
C ALA A 24 17.48 -26.10 29.71
N ASP A 25 17.79 -25.67 30.94
CA ASP A 25 17.66 -24.27 31.35
C ASP A 25 18.60 -23.36 30.56
N GLN A 26 19.83 -23.84 30.29
CA GLN A 26 20.79 -23.12 29.47
C GLN A 26 20.31 -22.95 28.02
N GLU A 27 19.72 -23.99 27.41
CA GLU A 27 19.11 -23.88 26.09
C GLU A 27 17.90 -22.93 26.08
N LEU A 28 17.09 -22.95 27.14
CA LEU A 28 15.95 -22.07 27.29
C LEU A 28 16.36 -20.59 27.36
N CYS A 29 17.33 -20.22 28.21
CA CYS A 29 17.78 -18.82 28.29
C CYS A 29 18.45 -18.37 26.96
N ILE A 30 19.11 -19.27 26.20
CA ILE A 30 19.58 -18.98 24.84
C ILE A 30 18.42 -18.66 23.91
N ASP A 31 17.38 -19.49 23.88
CA ASP A 31 16.24 -19.30 22.99
C ASP A 31 15.42 -18.05 23.37
N GLN A 32 15.32 -17.72 24.66
CA GLN A 32 14.75 -16.45 25.13
C GLN A 32 15.53 -15.23 24.60
N ALA A 33 16.87 -15.26 24.72
CA ALA A 33 17.72 -14.19 24.20
C ALA A 33 17.59 -14.03 22.67
N VAL A 34 17.50 -15.14 21.93
CA VAL A 34 17.25 -15.12 20.47
C VAL A 34 15.94 -14.42 20.16
N VAL A 35 14.85 -14.76 20.84
CA VAL A 35 13.53 -14.16 20.60
C VAL A 35 13.51 -12.66 20.95
N PHE A 36 14.14 -12.24 22.04
CA PHE A 36 14.24 -10.82 22.41
C PHE A 36 15.03 -10.00 21.40
N ILE A 37 16.12 -10.55 20.85
CA ILE A 37 16.88 -9.91 19.78
C ILE A 37 16.04 -9.78 18.52
N GLU A 38 15.34 -10.84 18.10
CA GLU A 38 14.46 -10.80 16.94
C GLU A 38 13.30 -9.81 17.12
N ASP A 39 12.74 -9.71 18.31
CA ASP A 39 11.69 -8.76 18.67
C ASP A 39 12.20 -7.32 18.69
N ALA A 40 13.43 -7.08 19.17
CA ALA A 40 14.08 -5.77 19.15
C ALA A 40 14.32 -5.27 17.72
N ILE A 41 14.79 -6.15 16.83
CA ILE A 41 15.03 -5.84 15.41
C ILE A 41 13.71 -5.54 14.68
N LYS A 42 12.64 -6.29 15.00
CA LYS A 42 11.33 -6.17 14.34
C LYS A 42 10.33 -5.27 15.09
N TYR A 43 10.77 -4.52 16.10
CA TYR A 43 9.97 -3.57 16.89
C TYR A 43 8.71 -4.16 17.57
N ARG A 44 8.80 -5.43 17.99
CA ARG A 44 7.72 -6.15 18.66
C ARG A 44 7.74 -5.88 20.16
N SER A 45 6.61 -6.10 20.82
CA SER A 45 6.47 -5.93 22.26
C SER A 45 6.65 -7.27 22.99
N ILE A 46 7.32 -7.25 24.13
CA ILE A 46 7.54 -8.42 24.98
C ILE A 46 6.32 -8.64 25.87
N TYR A 47 5.34 -9.41 25.41
CA TYR A 47 4.18 -9.85 26.21
C TYR A 47 3.81 -11.31 25.95
N HIS A 48 4.73 -12.09 25.37
CA HIS A 48 4.48 -13.49 25.06
C HIS A 48 4.96 -14.41 26.20
N ARG A 49 4.35 -15.59 26.30
CA ARG A 49 4.79 -16.65 27.22
C ARG A 49 6.19 -17.15 26.86
N MET A 50 6.99 -17.49 27.87
CA MET A 50 8.42 -17.80 27.72
C MET A 50 8.77 -19.29 27.85
N ASP A 51 7.77 -20.18 27.82
CA ASP A 51 8.00 -21.64 27.86
C ASP A 51 8.65 -22.14 26.57
N ALA A 52 9.44 -23.23 26.62
CA ALA A 52 10.14 -23.78 25.46
C ALA A 52 9.22 -24.04 24.24
N GLY A 53 8.05 -24.67 24.48
CA GLY A 53 7.05 -24.90 23.43
C GLY A 53 6.41 -23.62 22.88
N SER A 54 6.19 -22.63 23.76
CA SER A 54 5.67 -21.31 23.39
C SER A 54 6.65 -20.52 22.52
N LEU A 55 7.95 -20.56 22.83
CA LEU A 55 9.00 -19.90 22.04
C LEU A 55 9.16 -20.54 20.66
N TRP A 56 9.11 -21.87 20.57
CA TRP A 56 9.12 -22.56 19.28
C TRP A 56 7.92 -22.15 18.42
N LEU A 57 6.72 -22.15 18.99
CA LEU A 57 5.49 -21.74 18.29
C LEU A 57 5.56 -20.27 17.88
N TYR A 58 6.09 -19.39 18.74
CA TYR A 58 6.27 -17.97 18.47
C TYR A 58 7.20 -17.74 17.26
N ARG A 59 8.35 -18.42 17.21
CA ARG A 59 9.29 -18.33 16.08
C ARG A 59 8.69 -18.89 14.80
N TRP A 60 7.94 -19.98 14.87
CA TRP A 60 7.24 -20.55 13.71
C TRP A 60 6.14 -19.61 13.19
N TYR A 61 5.30 -19.07 14.07
CA TYR A 61 4.24 -18.14 13.74
C TYR A 61 4.77 -16.86 13.07
N TYR A 62 5.88 -16.33 13.58
CA TYR A 62 6.51 -15.12 13.05
C TYR A 62 7.52 -15.38 11.92
N SER A 63 7.59 -16.61 11.42
CA SER A 63 8.37 -16.95 10.24
C SER A 63 7.83 -16.25 9.00
N ASN A 64 8.70 -15.99 8.04
CA ASN A 64 8.30 -15.34 6.79
C ASN A 64 7.27 -16.17 6.00
N VAL A 65 7.30 -17.50 6.10
CA VAL A 65 6.37 -18.39 5.38
C VAL A 65 4.97 -18.25 5.97
N CYS A 66 4.81 -18.41 7.29
CA CYS A 66 3.52 -18.30 7.96
C CYS A 66 2.87 -16.92 7.73
N GLN A 67 3.65 -15.84 7.88
CA GLN A 67 3.15 -14.48 7.66
C GLN A 67 2.78 -14.19 6.19
N ARG A 68 3.49 -14.77 5.22
CA ARG A 68 3.12 -14.68 3.80
C ARG A 68 1.84 -15.45 3.48
N VAL A 69 1.68 -16.65 4.04
CA VAL A 69 0.45 -17.45 3.91
C VAL A 69 -0.74 -16.69 4.50
N LEU A 70 -0.61 -16.12 5.71
CA LEU A 70 -1.64 -15.28 6.30
C LEU A 70 -1.96 -14.06 5.42
N GLY A 71 -0.94 -13.38 4.89
CA GLY A 71 -1.11 -12.28 3.95
C GLY A 71 -1.86 -12.67 2.67
N PHE A 72 -1.57 -13.87 2.12
CA PHE A 72 -2.26 -14.42 0.96
C PHE A 72 -3.73 -14.75 1.27
N ILE A 73 -4.03 -15.31 2.44
CA ILE A 73 -5.41 -15.61 2.87
C ILE A 73 -6.23 -14.31 3.01
N ILE A 74 -5.64 -13.25 3.57
CA ILE A 74 -6.28 -11.93 3.64
C ILE A 74 -6.53 -11.36 2.24
N PHE A 75 -5.59 -11.52 1.31
CA PHE A 75 -5.80 -11.12 -0.08
C PHE A 75 -6.93 -11.92 -0.75
N LEU A 76 -6.95 -13.25 -0.54
CA LEU A 76 -7.93 -14.17 -1.10
C LEU A 76 -9.36 -13.84 -0.64
N ILE A 77 -9.58 -13.56 0.64
CA ILE A 77 -10.93 -13.25 1.15
C ILE A 77 -11.45 -11.90 0.64
N LEU A 78 -10.56 -10.93 0.39
CA LEU A 78 -10.93 -9.62 -0.17
C LEU A 78 -11.19 -9.68 -1.68
N ILE A 79 -10.38 -10.43 -2.44
CA ILE A 79 -10.59 -10.55 -3.90
C ILE A 79 -11.84 -11.38 -4.24
N LEU A 80 -12.30 -12.24 -3.33
CA LEU A 80 -13.52 -13.04 -3.50
C LEU A 80 -14.75 -12.19 -3.83
N ALA A 81 -14.78 -10.92 -3.40
CA ALA A 81 -15.83 -9.94 -3.73
C ALA A 81 -16.06 -9.73 -5.24
N PHE A 82 -15.04 -9.91 -6.09
CA PHE A 82 -15.18 -9.79 -7.55
C PHE A 82 -15.88 -11.01 -8.17
N VAL A 83 -15.76 -12.18 -7.53
CA VAL A 83 -16.28 -13.45 -8.03
C VAL A 83 -17.70 -13.72 -7.52
N GLU A 84 -17.96 -13.35 -6.27
CA GLU A 84 -19.25 -13.52 -5.59
C GLU A 84 -20.41 -12.83 -6.28
N VAL A 85 -21.65 -13.20 -5.94
CA VAL A 85 -22.84 -12.50 -6.43
C VAL A 85 -22.97 -11.14 -5.71
N PRO A 86 -23.06 -10.00 -6.43
CA PRO A 86 -23.02 -9.84 -7.89
C PRO A 86 -21.61 -9.92 -8.48
N SER A 87 -21.43 -10.75 -9.51
CA SER A 87 -20.10 -10.99 -10.08
C SER A 87 -19.67 -9.86 -11.01
N SER A 88 -18.40 -9.49 -10.92
CA SER A 88 -17.81 -8.42 -11.73
C SER A 88 -17.23 -8.92 -13.05
N PHE A 89 -17.30 -10.22 -13.31
CA PHE A 89 -16.78 -10.83 -14.55
C PHE A 89 -17.72 -10.57 -15.73
N THR A 90 -17.67 -9.34 -16.23
CA THR A 90 -18.32 -8.89 -17.46
C THR A 90 -17.34 -8.08 -18.29
N LYS A 91 -17.53 -8.01 -19.61
CA LYS A 91 -16.67 -7.21 -20.50
C LYS A 91 -16.85 -5.71 -20.29
N THR A 92 -18.03 -5.29 -19.81
CA THR A 92 -18.41 -3.90 -19.64
C THR A 92 -19.39 -3.75 -18.48
N ALA A 93 -19.25 -2.66 -17.72
CA ALA A 93 -20.17 -2.30 -16.65
C ALA A 93 -21.41 -1.52 -17.15
N ASP A 94 -21.47 -1.16 -18.44
CA ASP A 94 -22.57 -0.37 -18.98
C ASP A 94 -23.87 -1.18 -19.05
N VAL A 95 -24.88 -0.75 -18.27
CA VAL A 95 -26.19 -1.41 -18.18
C VAL A 95 -26.92 -1.54 -19.52
N ARG A 96 -26.56 -0.74 -20.54
CA ARG A 96 -27.23 -0.73 -21.85
C ARG A 96 -26.91 -1.95 -22.71
N TYR A 97 -25.71 -2.49 -22.59
CA TYR A 97 -25.22 -3.56 -23.47
C TYR A 97 -24.40 -4.64 -22.73
N ARG A 98 -24.49 -4.69 -21.40
CA ARG A 98 -23.81 -5.69 -20.56
C ARG A 98 -24.35 -7.10 -20.83
N SER A 99 -23.43 -8.06 -20.99
CA SER A 99 -23.75 -9.49 -21.04
C SER A 99 -24.24 -10.01 -19.68
N GLN A 100 -24.97 -11.13 -19.65
CA GLN A 100 -25.35 -11.72 -18.36
C GLN A 100 -24.10 -12.03 -17.50
N PRO A 101 -24.09 -11.63 -16.21
CA PRO A 101 -22.94 -11.85 -15.34
C PRO A 101 -22.77 -13.34 -15.03
N TRP A 102 -21.53 -13.82 -15.02
CA TRP A 102 -21.24 -15.23 -14.70
C TRP A 102 -21.54 -15.52 -13.24
N GLN A 103 -22.49 -16.40 -12.95
CA GLN A 103 -22.85 -16.75 -11.58
C GLN A 103 -22.08 -18.00 -11.13
N PRO A 104 -21.19 -17.89 -10.14
CA PRO A 104 -20.50 -19.07 -9.62
C PRO A 104 -21.48 -19.97 -8.86
N PRO A 105 -21.24 -21.29 -8.81
CA PRO A 105 -21.99 -22.17 -7.92
C PRO A 105 -21.74 -21.76 -6.46
N CYS A 106 -22.83 -21.64 -5.68
CA CYS A 106 -22.82 -21.25 -4.27
C CYS A 106 -21.74 -21.99 -3.45
N GLY A 107 -21.62 -23.31 -3.65
CA GLY A 107 -20.63 -24.12 -2.92
C GLY A 107 -19.18 -23.69 -3.12
N LEU A 108 -18.80 -23.11 -4.26
CA LEU A 108 -17.41 -22.70 -4.52
C LEU A 108 -17.02 -21.49 -3.67
N THR A 109 -17.84 -20.44 -3.65
CA THR A 109 -17.52 -19.22 -2.90
C THR A 109 -17.58 -19.47 -1.40
N GLU A 110 -18.58 -20.23 -0.93
CA GLU A 110 -18.74 -20.51 0.50
C GLU A 110 -17.66 -21.47 1.04
N THR A 111 -17.13 -22.39 0.23
CA THR A 111 -16.01 -23.28 0.65
C THR A 111 -14.69 -22.53 0.76
N ILE A 112 -14.40 -21.62 -0.18
CA ILE A 112 -13.20 -20.76 -0.10
C ILE A 112 -13.29 -19.84 1.12
N GLU A 113 -14.48 -19.27 1.39
CA GLU A 113 -14.70 -18.44 2.57
C GLU A 113 -14.54 -19.24 3.87
N ALA A 114 -15.11 -20.45 3.95
CA ALA A 114 -14.96 -21.33 5.11
C ALA A 114 -13.49 -21.68 5.41
N PHE A 115 -12.71 -21.97 4.37
CA PHE A 115 -11.27 -22.22 4.51
C PHE A 115 -10.52 -21.01 5.08
N CYS A 116 -10.85 -19.80 4.62
CA CYS A 116 -10.26 -18.57 5.13
C CYS A 116 -10.65 -18.32 6.61
N LEU A 117 -11.94 -18.50 6.95
CA LEU A 117 -12.42 -18.35 8.33
C LEU A 117 -11.75 -19.36 9.28
N LEU A 118 -11.56 -20.61 8.86
CA LEU A 118 -10.83 -21.61 9.64
C LEU A 118 -9.37 -21.21 9.88
N ALA A 119 -8.69 -20.68 8.86
CA ALA A 119 -7.34 -20.17 9.03
C ALA A 119 -7.27 -18.97 10.00
N PHE A 120 -8.27 -18.08 9.99
CA PHE A 120 -8.35 -16.98 10.95
C PHE A 120 -8.67 -17.44 12.38
N LEU A 121 -9.47 -18.51 12.55
CA LEU A 121 -9.69 -19.14 13.86
C LEU A 121 -8.38 -19.74 14.42
N VAL A 122 -7.57 -20.37 13.56
CA VAL A 122 -6.23 -20.85 13.94
C VAL A 122 -5.30 -19.70 14.29
N ASP A 123 -5.31 -18.60 13.51
CA ASP A 123 -4.51 -17.41 13.81
C ASP A 123 -4.90 -16.79 15.16
N LEU A 124 -6.20 -16.65 15.45
CA LEU A 124 -6.69 -16.13 16.72
C LEU A 124 -6.30 -17.06 17.89
N SER A 125 -6.44 -18.38 17.74
CA SER A 125 -6.13 -19.33 18.80
C SER A 125 -4.63 -19.34 19.15
N VAL A 126 -3.76 -19.30 18.14
CA VAL A 126 -2.30 -19.18 18.32
C VAL A 126 -1.93 -17.86 19.00
N LYS A 127 -2.51 -16.73 18.55
CA LYS A 127 -2.30 -15.42 19.20
C LYS A 127 -2.77 -15.40 20.65
N GLY A 128 -3.97 -15.94 20.91
CA GLY A 128 -4.54 -16.01 22.25
C GLY A 128 -3.71 -16.87 23.20
N TYR A 129 -3.18 -18.00 22.71
CA TYR A 129 -2.28 -18.86 23.47
C TYR A 129 -0.95 -18.16 23.79
N LEU A 130 -0.33 -17.51 22.82
CA LEU A 130 0.99 -16.87 22.97
C LEU A 130 0.98 -15.66 23.91
N VAL A 131 -0.07 -14.83 23.85
CA VAL A 131 -0.18 -13.57 24.63
C VAL A 131 -0.65 -13.80 26.07
N GLY A 132 -1.36 -14.90 26.32
CA GLY A 132 -1.95 -15.21 27.63
C GLY A 132 -3.34 -14.59 27.85
N GLN A 133 -4.15 -15.24 28.69
CA GLN A 133 -5.58 -14.93 28.86
C GLN A 133 -5.85 -13.54 29.45
N ALA A 134 -5.07 -13.11 30.46
CA ALA A 134 -5.26 -11.80 31.08
C ALA A 134 -5.01 -10.66 30.07
N GLN A 135 -3.96 -10.79 29.27
CA GLN A 135 -3.61 -9.81 28.26
C GLN A 135 -4.54 -9.86 27.04
N LEU A 136 -5.11 -11.03 26.74
CA LEU A 136 -6.14 -11.21 25.71
C LEU A 136 -7.39 -10.37 26.02
N GLN A 137 -7.87 -10.39 27.27
CA GLN A 137 -9.04 -9.61 27.69
C GLN A 137 -8.79 -8.10 27.70
N GLN A 138 -7.56 -7.68 27.98
CA GLN A 138 -7.19 -6.26 27.93
C GLN A 138 -7.01 -5.72 26.50
N ASN A 139 -6.66 -6.58 25.55
CA ASN A 139 -6.37 -6.14 24.17
C ASN A 139 -7.65 -6.06 23.32
N LEU A 140 -8.21 -4.85 23.23
CA LEU A 140 -9.41 -4.54 22.44
C LEU A 140 -9.37 -5.06 20.99
N TRP A 141 -8.19 -5.09 20.36
CA TRP A 141 -8.05 -5.59 18.98
C TRP A 141 -8.26 -7.10 18.87
N LEU A 142 -7.85 -7.87 19.87
CA LEU A 142 -8.06 -9.32 19.87
C LEU A 142 -9.51 -9.65 20.24
N LEU A 143 -10.11 -8.88 21.16
CA LEU A 143 -11.53 -9.00 21.47
C LEU A 143 -12.41 -8.69 20.25
N ALA A 144 -12.13 -7.59 19.54
CA ALA A 144 -12.84 -7.26 18.31
C ALA A 144 -12.63 -8.33 17.23
N TYR A 145 -11.44 -8.93 17.13
CA TYR A 145 -11.17 -10.02 16.20
C TYR A 145 -11.99 -11.28 16.49
N PHE A 146 -12.11 -11.64 17.77
CA PHE A 146 -12.99 -12.72 18.20
C PHE A 146 -14.46 -12.42 17.84
N MET A 147 -14.96 -11.22 18.15
CA MET A 147 -16.34 -10.84 17.85
C MET A 147 -16.64 -10.86 16.36
N VAL A 148 -15.75 -10.31 15.53
CA VAL A 148 -15.88 -10.33 14.07
C VAL A 148 -15.91 -11.76 13.53
N LEU A 149 -15.06 -12.64 14.05
CA LEU A 149 -15.04 -14.05 13.64
C LEU A 149 -16.35 -14.74 14.00
N VAL A 150 -16.86 -14.56 15.22
CA VAL A 150 -18.14 -15.14 15.65
C VAL A 150 -19.28 -14.68 14.73
N VAL A 151 -19.40 -13.38 14.48
CA VAL A 151 -20.44 -12.84 13.58
C VAL A 151 -20.29 -13.41 12.17
N SER A 152 -19.07 -13.50 11.64
CA SER A 152 -18.84 -14.04 10.29
C SER A 152 -19.16 -15.53 10.16
N VAL A 153 -18.89 -16.33 11.20
CA VAL A 153 -19.20 -17.77 11.22
C VAL A 153 -20.70 -17.98 11.34
N VAL A 154 -21.40 -17.23 12.19
CA VAL A 154 -22.86 -17.29 12.32
C VAL A 154 -23.53 -16.94 10.99
N ASP A 155 -23.14 -15.83 10.38
CA ASP A 155 -23.65 -15.37 9.08
C ASP A 155 -23.36 -16.40 7.96
N TRP A 156 -22.18 -17.03 7.96
CA TRP A 156 -21.84 -18.10 7.03
C TRP A 156 -22.74 -19.34 7.19
N ILE A 157 -23.00 -19.77 8.44
CA ILE A 157 -23.93 -20.89 8.71
C ILE A 157 -25.35 -20.54 8.23
N VAL A 158 -25.81 -19.31 8.48
CA VAL A 158 -27.11 -18.82 8.05
C VAL A 158 -27.21 -18.84 6.52
N SER A 159 -26.26 -18.24 5.80
CA SER A 159 -26.25 -18.27 4.33
C SER A 159 -26.22 -19.68 3.74
N LEU A 160 -25.49 -20.61 4.36
CA LEU A 160 -25.44 -22.01 3.91
C LEU A 160 -26.80 -22.71 4.13
N SER A 161 -27.47 -22.43 5.25
CA SER A 161 -28.81 -22.97 5.55
C SER A 161 -29.90 -22.45 4.59
N LEU A 162 -29.71 -21.24 4.07
CA LEU A 162 -30.60 -20.57 3.10
C LEU A 162 -30.19 -20.83 1.65
N ALA A 163 -29.33 -21.81 1.38
CA ALA A 163 -28.87 -22.16 0.03
C ALA A 163 -28.36 -20.95 -0.81
N CYS A 164 -27.69 -19.99 -0.16
CA CYS A 164 -27.20 -18.73 -0.76
C CYS A 164 -28.27 -17.73 -1.26
N GLU A 165 -29.55 -17.90 -0.91
CA GLU A 165 -30.63 -16.96 -1.29
C GLU A 165 -30.71 -15.70 -0.41
N GLU A 166 -29.82 -15.58 0.58
CA GLU A 166 -29.77 -14.41 1.45
C GLU A 166 -29.36 -13.14 0.66
N PRO A 167 -30.20 -12.10 0.65
CA PRO A 167 -29.93 -10.89 -0.13
C PRO A 167 -28.82 -10.03 0.47
N LEU A 168 -28.63 -10.07 1.79
CA LEU A 168 -27.71 -9.21 2.54
C LEU A 168 -26.74 -10.08 3.34
N ARG A 169 -25.48 -10.16 2.91
CA ARG A 169 -24.45 -10.94 3.62
C ARG A 169 -23.61 -10.03 4.50
N MET A 170 -23.89 -10.02 5.81
CA MET A 170 -23.25 -9.09 6.75
C MET A 170 -21.75 -9.37 6.91
N ARG A 171 -21.31 -10.63 6.75
CA ARG A 171 -19.89 -11.00 6.87
C ARG A 171 -18.99 -10.26 5.87
N ARG A 172 -19.50 -9.88 4.71
CA ARG A 172 -18.73 -9.17 3.67
C ARG A 172 -18.19 -7.84 4.20
N LEU A 173 -19.03 -7.07 4.89
CA LEU A 173 -18.66 -5.77 5.46
C LEU A 173 -17.53 -5.86 6.49
N LEU A 174 -17.38 -7.01 7.14
CA LEU A 174 -16.40 -7.22 8.19
C LEU A 174 -15.04 -7.72 7.68
N ARG A 175 -14.92 -8.22 6.44
CA ARG A 175 -13.66 -8.76 5.88
C ARG A 175 -12.48 -7.78 5.94
N PRO A 176 -12.62 -6.47 5.69
CA PRO A 176 -11.51 -5.51 5.81
C PRO A 176 -10.92 -5.42 7.21
N PHE A 177 -11.65 -5.84 8.25
CA PHE A 177 -11.13 -5.90 9.62
C PHE A 177 -9.93 -6.85 9.72
N PHE A 178 -9.90 -7.95 8.97
CA PHE A 178 -8.77 -8.89 8.98
C PHE A 178 -7.47 -8.26 8.47
N LEU A 179 -7.57 -7.38 7.46
CA LEU A 179 -6.43 -6.61 6.96
C LEU A 179 -5.94 -5.59 8.01
N LEU A 180 -6.88 -4.85 8.63
CA LEU A 180 -6.56 -3.91 9.72
C LEU A 180 -5.91 -4.60 10.92
N GLN A 181 -6.42 -5.79 11.29
CA GLN A 181 -5.94 -6.52 12.45
C GLN A 181 -4.50 -7.03 12.27
N ASN A 182 -4.12 -7.44 11.06
CA ASN A 182 -2.79 -7.96 10.79
C ASN A 182 -1.72 -6.84 10.69
N SER A 183 -2.10 -5.67 10.17
CA SER A 183 -1.15 -4.57 9.93
C SER A 183 -0.97 -3.67 11.17
N SER A 184 0.21 -3.74 11.79
CA SER A 184 0.57 -2.86 12.91
C SER A 184 0.61 -1.39 12.51
N MET A 185 1.06 -1.08 11.28
CA MET A 185 1.13 0.29 10.76
C MET A 185 -0.27 0.87 10.52
N MET A 186 -1.21 0.09 9.99
CA MET A 186 -2.60 0.57 9.82
C MET A 186 -3.27 0.88 11.16
N LYS A 187 -3.02 0.07 12.19
CA LYS A 187 -3.51 0.35 13.56
C LYS A 187 -2.95 1.66 14.11
N LYS A 188 -1.66 1.92 13.88
CA LYS A 188 -1.01 3.20 14.26
C LYS A 188 -1.66 4.37 13.53
N THR A 189 -1.84 4.26 12.21
CA THR A 189 -2.46 5.32 11.40
C THR A 189 -3.93 5.55 11.77
N LEU A 190 -4.73 4.50 12.01
CA LEU A 190 -6.11 4.67 12.51
C LEU A 190 -6.15 5.33 13.89
N LYS A 191 -5.23 4.98 14.78
CA LYS A 191 -5.10 5.66 16.07
C LYS A 191 -4.78 7.14 15.86
N CYS A 192 -3.88 7.47 14.93
CA CYS A 192 -3.58 8.86 14.54
C CYS A 192 -4.83 9.62 14.08
N ILE A 193 -5.59 9.04 13.14
CA ILE A 193 -6.84 9.63 12.64
C ILE A 193 -7.81 9.87 13.80
N ARG A 194 -7.97 8.90 14.71
CA ARG A 194 -8.82 9.06 15.89
C ARG A 194 -8.41 10.25 16.77
N TRP A 195 -7.10 10.51 16.92
CA TRP A 195 -6.61 11.67 17.69
C TRP A 195 -6.84 13.00 16.98
N SER A 196 -6.85 13.02 15.63
CA SER A 196 -7.13 14.24 14.88
C SER A 196 -8.62 14.55 14.75
N LEU A 197 -9.52 13.55 14.89
CA LEU A 197 -10.97 13.73 14.75
C LEU A 197 -11.57 14.87 15.59
N PRO A 198 -11.20 15.12 16.86
CA PRO A 198 -11.77 16.24 17.63
C PRO A 198 -11.48 17.61 17.02
N GLU A 199 -10.24 17.82 16.57
CA GLU A 199 -9.83 19.07 15.89
C GLU A 199 -10.48 19.19 14.50
N MET A 200 -10.62 18.08 13.80
CA MET A 200 -11.32 18.05 12.51
C MET A 200 -12.81 18.34 12.69
N ALA A 201 -13.41 17.90 13.80
CA ALA A 201 -14.81 18.16 14.12
C ALA A 201 -15.05 19.64 14.43
N SER A 202 -14.11 20.36 15.05
CA SER A 202 -14.24 21.80 15.30
C SER A 202 -14.26 22.60 13.99
N VAL A 203 -13.38 22.26 13.04
CA VAL A 203 -13.39 22.88 11.70
C VAL A 203 -14.59 22.43 10.88
N GLY A 204 -15.00 21.17 10.99
CA GLY A 204 -16.22 20.66 10.36
C GLY A 204 -17.48 21.37 10.87
N LEU A 205 -17.53 21.72 12.16
CA LEU A 205 -18.59 22.54 12.72
C LEU A 205 -18.57 23.96 12.15
N LEU A 206 -17.40 24.58 12.06
CA LEU A 206 -17.26 25.92 11.45
C LEU A 206 -17.70 25.91 9.98
N LEU A 207 -17.38 24.84 9.25
CA LEU A 207 -17.80 24.63 7.86
C LEU A 207 -19.32 24.43 7.75
N ALA A 208 -19.92 23.68 8.66
CA ALA A 208 -21.37 23.51 8.72
C ALA A 208 -22.09 24.84 9.02
N ILE A 209 -21.55 25.66 9.94
CA ILE A 209 -22.06 27.00 10.22
C ILE A 209 -21.96 27.88 8.98
N HIS A 210 -20.81 27.87 8.29
CA HIS A 210 -20.62 28.59 7.02
C HIS A 210 -21.65 28.18 5.97
N LEU A 211 -21.84 26.88 5.75
CA LEU A 211 -22.84 26.36 4.80
C LEU A 211 -24.26 26.79 5.19
N CYS A 212 -24.68 26.61 6.45
CA CYS A 212 -26.01 26.98 6.90
C CYS A 212 -26.28 28.49 6.79
N LEU A 213 -25.32 29.33 7.20
CA LEU A 213 -25.43 30.78 7.15
C LEU A 213 -25.58 31.27 5.71
N PHE A 214 -24.70 30.81 4.80
CA PHE A 214 -24.79 31.19 3.39
C PHE A 214 -26.00 30.59 2.68
N THR A 215 -26.52 29.44 3.13
CA THR A 215 -27.79 28.89 2.63
C THR A 215 -28.95 29.81 2.98
N ILE A 216 -29.02 30.29 4.22
CA ILE A 216 -30.06 31.23 4.66
C ILE A 216 -29.93 32.56 3.91
N ILE A 217 -28.71 33.12 3.82
CA ILE A 217 -28.47 34.36 3.08
C ILE A 217 -28.80 34.20 1.60
N GLY A 218 -28.37 33.09 0.97
CA GLY A 218 -28.64 32.82 -0.44
C GLY A 218 -30.13 32.69 -0.72
N MET A 219 -30.87 31.96 0.11
CA MET A 219 -32.32 31.90 0.00
C MET A 219 -32.96 33.29 0.16
N LEU A 220 -32.53 34.13 1.11
CA LEU A 220 -33.07 35.49 1.28
C LEU A 220 -32.70 36.45 0.13
N LEU A 221 -31.50 36.31 -0.43
CA LEU A 221 -31.00 37.18 -1.49
C LEU A 221 -31.65 36.85 -2.84
N PHE A 222 -31.91 35.57 -3.10
CA PHE A 222 -32.48 35.07 -4.35
C PHE A 222 -33.99 34.76 -4.26
N THR A 223 -34.67 35.26 -3.22
CA THR A 223 -36.15 35.19 -3.08
C THR A 223 -36.88 36.48 -3.48
N ILE A 224 -36.21 37.41 -4.17
CA ILE A 224 -36.76 38.74 -4.43
C ILE A 224 -37.83 38.72 -5.55
N GLY A 225 -39.10 38.67 -5.13
CA GLY A 225 -40.26 39.24 -5.83
C GLY A 225 -41.15 38.25 -6.60
N GLU A 226 -42.32 37.94 -6.04
CA GLU A 226 -43.45 37.20 -6.67
C GLU A 226 -43.96 37.76 -8.02
N LYS A 227 -43.34 38.80 -8.59
CA LYS A 227 -43.91 39.52 -9.74
C LYS A 227 -43.42 39.05 -11.12
N ASP A 228 -42.36 38.25 -11.22
CA ASP A 228 -41.86 37.74 -12.50
C ASP A 228 -41.40 36.27 -12.42
N GLU A 229 -42.34 35.33 -12.17
CA GLU A 229 -42.05 33.88 -12.09
C GLU A 229 -41.35 33.32 -13.36
N ALA A 230 -41.48 33.99 -14.50
CA ALA A 230 -40.87 33.56 -15.76
C ALA A 230 -39.38 33.93 -15.91
N GLN A 231 -38.84 34.82 -15.07
CA GLN A 231 -37.50 35.41 -15.27
C GLN A 231 -36.46 34.89 -14.26
N ASP A 232 -36.88 34.22 -13.19
CA ASP A 232 -36.01 33.70 -12.13
C ASP A 232 -35.60 32.23 -12.36
N GLN A 233 -34.86 31.97 -13.43
CA GLN A 233 -34.31 30.63 -13.74
C GLN A 233 -33.48 30.05 -12.59
N GLU A 234 -32.89 30.91 -11.76
CA GLU A 234 -31.97 30.54 -10.69
C GLU A 234 -32.63 30.03 -9.42
N ARG A 235 -33.68 30.73 -9.01
CA ARG A 235 -34.51 30.34 -7.88
C ARG A 235 -35.12 28.97 -8.17
N LEU A 236 -35.54 28.76 -9.42
CA LEU A 236 -36.12 27.50 -9.86
C LEU A 236 -35.09 26.36 -9.91
N ALA A 237 -33.82 26.67 -10.20
CA ALA A 237 -32.78 25.66 -10.40
C ALA A 237 -31.99 25.28 -9.13
N TYR A 238 -31.63 26.24 -8.27
CA TYR A 238 -30.65 25.98 -7.20
C TYR A 238 -31.10 26.39 -5.79
N PHE A 239 -31.87 27.47 -5.66
CA PHE A 239 -32.23 28.07 -4.36
C PHE A 239 -33.72 27.96 -4.01
N ARG A 240 -34.43 26.98 -4.58
CA ARG A 240 -35.88 26.82 -4.40
C ARG A 240 -36.28 26.46 -2.98
N ASN A 241 -35.58 25.49 -2.40
CA ASN A 241 -35.87 24.92 -1.08
C ASN A 241 -34.59 24.79 -0.25
N LEU A 242 -34.71 24.77 1.07
CA LEU A 242 -33.58 24.59 2.00
C LEU A 242 -32.63 23.42 1.63
N PRO A 243 -33.10 22.17 1.41
CA PRO A 243 -32.20 21.07 1.08
C PRO A 243 -31.51 21.24 -0.29
N GLU A 244 -32.19 21.87 -1.26
CA GLU A 244 -31.66 22.09 -2.60
C GLU A 244 -30.62 23.20 -2.61
N ALA A 245 -30.88 24.30 -1.89
CA ALA A 245 -29.94 25.38 -1.66
C ALA A 245 -28.69 24.89 -0.89
N LEU A 246 -28.90 24.08 0.16
CA LEU A 246 -27.81 23.49 0.93
C LEU A 246 -26.95 22.56 0.06
N THR A 247 -27.58 21.73 -0.78
CA THR A 247 -26.86 20.83 -1.70
C THR A 247 -26.08 21.63 -2.74
N SER A 248 -26.69 22.66 -3.33
CA SER A 248 -26.04 23.51 -4.32
C SER A 248 -24.80 24.22 -3.76
N LEU A 249 -24.88 24.72 -2.53
CA LEU A 249 -23.75 25.34 -1.84
C LEU A 249 -22.71 24.32 -1.37
N LEU A 250 -23.12 23.10 -0.98
CA LEU A 250 -22.18 22.03 -0.66
C LEU A 250 -21.38 21.59 -1.89
N VAL A 251 -22.03 21.48 -3.06
CA VAL A 251 -21.34 21.21 -4.33
C VAL A 251 -20.42 22.39 -4.69
N LEU A 252 -20.86 23.64 -4.47
CA LEU A 252 -20.03 24.83 -4.73
C LEU A 252 -18.82 24.92 -3.79
N LEU A 253 -18.93 24.44 -2.55
CA LEU A 253 -17.79 24.35 -1.63
C LEU A 253 -16.65 23.53 -2.23
N THR A 254 -17.01 22.51 -3.02
CA THR A 254 -16.06 21.69 -3.78
C THR A 254 -15.72 22.22 -5.18
N THR A 255 -16.29 23.37 -5.56
CA THR A 255 -16.12 24.04 -6.85
C THR A 255 -16.59 23.26 -8.09
N SER A 256 -17.37 22.18 -7.90
CA SER A 256 -17.75 21.28 -8.99
C SER A 256 -18.86 21.83 -9.92
N ASN A 257 -19.66 22.78 -9.44
CA ASN A 257 -20.71 23.46 -10.21
C ASN A 257 -20.40 24.96 -10.46
N ASN A 258 -19.13 25.37 -10.35
CA ASN A 258 -18.68 26.68 -10.80
C ASN A 258 -18.29 26.57 -12.28
N PRO A 259 -18.84 27.38 -13.22
CA PRO A 259 -19.64 28.59 -13.02
C PRO A 259 -21.17 28.42 -12.98
N ASP A 260 -21.71 27.25 -13.27
CA ASP A 260 -23.14 27.00 -13.52
C ASP A 260 -24.09 27.56 -12.45
N VAL A 261 -23.75 27.42 -11.17
CA VAL A 261 -24.60 27.87 -10.04
C VAL A 261 -24.71 29.39 -9.91
N MET A 262 -23.77 30.15 -10.50
CA MET A 262 -23.68 31.61 -10.41
C MET A 262 -24.27 32.32 -11.64
N ILE A 263 -24.28 31.65 -12.79
CA ILE A 263 -24.57 32.28 -14.09
C ILE A 263 -25.92 33.01 -14.10
N PRO A 264 -27.03 32.43 -13.60
CA PRO A 264 -28.30 33.13 -13.72
C PRO A 264 -28.34 34.43 -12.87
N ALA A 265 -27.66 34.49 -11.72
CA ALA A 265 -27.69 35.66 -10.83
C ALA A 265 -26.79 36.72 -11.41
N TYR A 266 -25.63 36.28 -11.86
CA TYR A 266 -24.67 37.15 -12.50
C TYR A 266 -25.27 37.82 -13.75
N THR A 267 -26.16 37.12 -14.47
CA THR A 267 -26.89 37.67 -15.61
C THR A 267 -27.91 38.74 -15.18
N GLN A 268 -28.59 38.56 -14.05
CA GLN A 268 -29.51 39.56 -13.51
C GLN A 268 -28.78 40.80 -12.97
N ASN A 269 -27.75 40.60 -12.15
CA ASN A 269 -26.94 41.67 -11.58
C ASN A 269 -25.50 41.23 -11.33
N ARG A 270 -24.54 41.97 -11.89
CA ARG A 270 -23.10 41.73 -11.71
C ARG A 270 -22.68 41.71 -10.24
N ALA A 271 -23.37 42.43 -9.36
CA ALA A 271 -23.07 42.46 -7.94
C ALA A 271 -23.25 41.09 -7.24
N PHE A 272 -24.14 40.23 -7.73
CA PHE A 272 -24.37 38.91 -7.12
C PHE A 272 -23.16 37.97 -7.25
N ALA A 273 -22.23 38.22 -8.17
CA ALA A 273 -20.96 37.49 -8.21
C ALA A 273 -20.18 37.59 -6.88
N LEU A 274 -20.31 38.71 -6.15
CA LEU A 274 -19.63 38.90 -4.86
C LEU A 274 -20.06 37.85 -3.83
N PHE A 275 -21.33 37.42 -3.83
CA PHE A 275 -21.83 36.39 -2.92
C PHE A 275 -21.07 35.07 -3.13
N PHE A 276 -21.00 34.59 -4.38
CA PHE A 276 -20.33 33.35 -4.73
C PHE A 276 -18.81 33.42 -4.53
N ILE A 277 -18.18 34.54 -4.90
CA ILE A 277 -16.74 34.76 -4.69
C ILE A 277 -16.38 34.71 -3.20
N VAL A 278 -17.13 35.42 -2.35
CA VAL A 278 -16.90 35.43 -0.90
C VAL A 278 -17.14 34.05 -0.29
N PHE A 279 -18.20 33.35 -0.71
CA PHE A 279 -18.49 31.99 -0.27
C PHE A 279 -17.35 31.03 -0.58
N THR A 280 -16.85 31.02 -1.82
CA THR A 280 -15.78 30.10 -2.26
C THR A 280 -14.42 30.46 -1.65
N LEU A 281 -14.13 31.75 -1.45
CA LEU A 281 -12.91 32.23 -0.80
C LEU A 281 -12.86 31.77 0.66
N ILE A 282 -13.92 31.98 1.44
CA ILE A 282 -13.99 31.54 2.84
C ILE A 282 -14.03 30.01 2.92
N GLY A 283 -14.97 29.38 2.19
CA GLY A 283 -15.22 27.95 2.28
C GLY A 283 -14.06 27.10 1.75
N SER A 284 -13.71 27.26 0.46
CA SER A 284 -12.73 26.38 -0.18
C SER A 284 -11.28 26.78 0.12
N LEU A 285 -10.94 28.07 0.12
CA LEU A 285 -9.55 28.49 0.26
C LEU A 285 -9.10 28.63 1.71
N PHE A 286 -9.95 29.13 2.62
CA PHE A 286 -9.59 29.24 4.03
C PHE A 286 -9.90 27.95 4.80
N LEU A 287 -11.16 27.52 4.85
CA LEU A 287 -11.56 26.42 5.73
C LEU A 287 -10.99 25.06 5.31
N MET A 288 -11.00 24.71 4.01
CA MET A 288 -10.45 23.42 3.56
C MET A 288 -8.92 23.35 3.68
N ASN A 289 -8.21 24.45 3.42
CA ASN A 289 -6.76 24.51 3.61
C ASN A 289 -6.38 24.52 5.10
N LEU A 290 -7.17 25.18 5.96
CA LEU A 290 -6.99 25.11 7.42
C LEU A 290 -7.15 23.67 7.92
N LEU A 291 -8.16 22.95 7.43
CA LEU A 291 -8.37 21.54 7.75
C LEU A 291 -7.16 20.68 7.36
N THR A 292 -6.61 20.93 6.18
CA THR A 292 -5.37 20.27 5.70
C THR A 292 -4.19 20.54 6.64
N ALA A 293 -3.99 21.79 7.06
CA ALA A 293 -2.92 22.17 7.98
C ALA A 293 -3.06 21.50 9.36
N ILE A 294 -4.28 21.41 9.90
CA ILE A 294 -4.57 20.74 11.17
C ILE A 294 -4.26 19.24 11.07
N ILE A 295 -4.71 18.58 10.00
CA ILE A 295 -4.42 17.16 9.75
C ILE A 295 -2.90 16.95 9.69
N TYR A 296 -2.17 17.79 8.96
CA TYR A 296 -0.71 17.72 8.86
C TYR A 296 -0.04 17.84 10.24
N ASN A 297 -0.40 18.86 11.03
CA ASN A 297 0.24 19.10 12.33
C ASN A 297 0.00 17.92 13.31
N GLN A 298 -1.24 17.42 13.38
CA GLN A 298 -1.58 16.29 14.25
C GLN A 298 -0.91 14.99 13.78
N PHE A 299 -0.86 14.77 12.46
CA PHE A 299 -0.19 13.62 11.88
C PHE A 299 1.31 13.61 12.17
N ARG A 300 1.98 14.75 11.99
CA ARG A 300 3.41 14.92 12.28
C ARG A 300 3.72 14.64 13.75
N GLY A 301 2.95 15.23 14.68
CA GLY A 301 3.12 14.99 16.12
C GLY A 301 2.95 13.51 16.50
N TYR A 302 2.00 12.81 15.90
CA TYR A 302 1.81 11.38 16.13
C TYR A 302 2.90 10.51 15.50
N LEU A 303 3.36 10.83 14.28
CA LEU A 303 4.44 10.10 13.61
C LEU A 303 5.69 10.08 14.49
N MET A 304 6.07 11.23 15.04
CA MET A 304 7.19 11.37 15.99
C MET A 304 7.01 10.48 17.22
N LYS A 305 5.83 10.52 17.86
CA LYS A 305 5.51 9.67 19.01
C LYS A 305 5.55 8.17 18.70
N SER A 306 5.12 7.78 17.49
CA SER A 306 5.18 6.40 17.01
C SER A 306 6.63 5.93 16.80
N LEU A 307 7.49 6.79 16.26
CA LEU A 307 8.91 6.51 16.07
C LEU A 307 9.62 6.39 17.43
N GLN A 308 9.37 7.32 18.36
CA GLN A 308 9.85 7.24 19.74
C GLN A 308 9.43 5.91 20.41
N THR A 309 8.16 5.51 20.26
CA THR A 309 7.67 4.23 20.80
C THR A 309 8.38 3.03 20.17
N SER A 310 8.75 3.11 18.89
CA SER A 310 9.43 2.03 18.19
C SER A 310 10.88 1.93 18.65
N LEU A 311 11.59 3.05 18.77
CA LEU A 311 12.92 3.14 19.38
C LEU A 311 12.90 2.57 20.81
N PHE A 312 11.94 3.00 21.64
CA PHE A 312 11.76 2.51 23.00
C PHE A 312 11.62 0.98 23.04
N ARG A 313 10.81 0.38 22.16
CA ARG A 313 10.64 -1.09 22.09
C ARG A 313 11.92 -1.81 21.72
N ARG A 314 12.68 -1.27 20.78
CA ARG A 314 13.97 -1.82 20.40
C ARG A 314 14.95 -1.80 21.58
N ARG A 315 15.07 -0.66 22.27
CA ARG A 315 15.96 -0.53 23.45
C ARG A 315 15.51 -1.46 24.59
N LEU A 316 14.20 -1.57 24.84
CA LEU A 316 13.65 -2.52 25.81
C LEU A 316 13.98 -3.97 25.46
N GLY A 317 13.82 -4.37 24.19
CA GLY A 317 14.14 -5.72 23.73
C GLY A 317 15.63 -6.05 23.82
N ALA A 318 16.49 -5.10 23.43
CA ALA A 318 17.94 -5.22 23.60
C ALA A 318 18.33 -5.33 25.08
N ARG A 319 17.72 -4.53 25.97
CA ARG A 319 17.99 -4.60 27.41
C ARG A 319 17.50 -5.91 28.02
N ALA A 320 16.32 -6.40 27.64
CA ALA A 320 15.81 -7.70 28.09
C ALA A 320 16.76 -8.85 27.69
N ALA A 321 17.29 -8.81 26.45
CA ALA A 321 18.29 -9.78 26.00
C ALA A 321 19.60 -9.67 26.79
N TYR A 322 20.04 -8.46 27.14
CA TYR A 322 21.22 -8.24 27.97
C TYR A 322 21.05 -8.87 29.36
N GLU A 323 19.93 -8.61 30.05
CA GLU A 323 19.70 -9.12 31.41
C GLU A 323 19.66 -10.65 31.47
N VAL A 324 19.01 -11.31 30.49
CA VAL A 324 18.97 -12.78 30.40
C VAL A 324 20.35 -13.39 30.13
N LEU A 325 21.22 -12.68 29.41
CA LEU A 325 22.58 -13.14 29.12
C LEU A 325 23.58 -12.79 30.24
N ALA A 326 23.38 -11.67 30.94
CA ALA A 326 24.22 -11.22 32.03
C ALA A 326 24.02 -12.09 33.28
N SER A 327 22.78 -12.53 33.56
CA SER A 327 22.52 -13.44 34.69
C SER A 327 23.24 -14.78 34.58
N ARG A 328 23.62 -15.19 33.36
CA ARG A 328 24.42 -16.39 33.10
C ARG A 328 25.92 -16.21 33.42
N ALA A 329 26.43 -14.97 33.45
CA ALA A 329 27.88 -14.71 33.56
C ALA A 329 28.40 -14.69 35.00
N GLY A 330 27.53 -14.61 36.01
CA GLY A 330 27.93 -14.48 37.42
C GLY A 330 27.89 -15.81 38.20
N PRO A 331 29.03 -16.39 38.62
CA PRO A 331 29.02 -17.27 39.79
C PRO A 331 28.63 -16.45 41.02
N ALA A 332 27.76 -17.01 41.87
CA ALA A 332 27.29 -16.41 43.11
C ALA A 332 28.48 -15.88 43.96
N GLY A 333 28.74 -14.56 43.90
CA GLY A 333 29.86 -13.93 44.61
C GLY A 333 30.71 -12.93 43.81
N THR A 334 30.42 -12.68 42.53
CA THR A 334 31.16 -11.67 41.73
C THR A 334 30.67 -10.24 42.00
N THR A 335 31.62 -9.31 42.17
CA THR A 335 31.37 -7.89 42.46
C THR A 335 30.53 -7.23 41.35
N PRO A 336 29.66 -6.25 41.69
CA PRO A 336 28.69 -5.64 40.76
C PRO A 336 29.31 -4.98 39.51
N GLU A 337 30.63 -4.75 39.51
CA GLU A 337 31.36 -4.10 38.43
C GLU A 337 31.79 -5.05 37.28
N LEU A 338 31.63 -6.37 37.44
CA LEU A 338 31.97 -7.39 36.42
C LEU A 338 30.73 -7.99 35.71
N VAL A 339 29.54 -7.43 35.96
CA VAL A 339 28.28 -7.92 35.39
C VAL A 339 28.16 -7.47 33.93
N GLY A 340 28.70 -8.26 33.01
CA GLY A 340 28.58 -8.04 31.58
C GLY A 340 28.42 -9.33 30.80
N VAL A 341 28.05 -9.22 29.53
CA VAL A 341 27.80 -10.37 28.66
C VAL A 341 29.11 -10.80 28.01
N ASN A 342 29.54 -12.04 28.27
CA ASN A 342 30.71 -12.61 27.60
C ASN A 342 30.43 -12.80 26.10
N PRO A 343 31.36 -12.39 25.21
CA PRO A 343 31.18 -12.47 23.76
C PRO A 343 30.99 -13.92 23.27
N GLU A 344 31.63 -14.89 23.93
CA GLU A 344 31.50 -16.32 23.63
C GLU A 344 30.08 -16.84 23.85
N THR A 345 29.36 -16.31 24.84
CA THR A 345 27.97 -16.66 25.11
C THR A 345 27.03 -16.04 24.07
N PHE A 346 27.38 -14.87 23.55
CA PHE A 346 26.56 -14.13 22.59
C PHE A 346 26.67 -14.63 21.15
N LEU A 347 27.84 -15.13 20.73
CA LEU A 347 28.07 -15.64 19.36
C LEU A 347 27.07 -16.76 18.95
N PRO A 348 26.80 -17.80 19.77
CA PRO A 348 25.79 -18.81 19.47
C PRO A 348 24.37 -18.24 19.34
N VAL A 349 24.03 -17.26 20.18
CA VAL A 349 22.73 -16.57 20.15
C VAL A 349 22.58 -15.84 18.80
N LEU A 350 23.59 -15.06 18.40
CA LEU A 350 23.61 -14.37 17.13
C LEU A 350 23.62 -15.33 15.92
N GLN A 351 24.20 -16.53 16.08
CA GLN A 351 24.14 -17.55 15.04
C GLN A 351 22.72 -18.12 14.86
N LYS A 352 21.94 -18.24 15.94
CA LYS A 352 20.53 -18.69 15.89
C LYS A 352 19.53 -17.63 15.41
N THR A 353 19.87 -16.33 15.49
CA THR A 353 18.95 -15.25 15.10
C THR A 353 18.78 -15.12 13.57
N GLN A 354 17.54 -14.83 13.15
CA GLN A 354 17.18 -14.56 11.76
C GLN A 354 17.54 -13.13 11.33
N LEU A 355 18.83 -12.88 11.09
CA LEU A 355 19.35 -11.63 10.53
C LEU A 355 19.78 -11.78 9.07
N ASN A 356 19.76 -10.67 8.33
CA ASN A 356 20.41 -10.60 7.01
C ASN A 356 21.90 -10.94 7.17
N LYS A 357 22.44 -11.75 6.24
CA LYS A 357 23.83 -12.25 6.33
C LYS A 357 24.87 -11.13 6.52
N THR A 358 24.67 -10.00 5.84
CA THR A 358 25.55 -8.83 5.92
C THR A 358 25.56 -8.20 7.32
N HIS A 359 24.37 -7.94 7.89
CA HIS A 359 24.25 -7.35 9.23
C HIS A 359 24.77 -8.31 10.29
N LYS A 360 24.49 -9.60 10.13
CA LYS A 360 24.99 -10.65 11.00
C LYS A 360 26.53 -10.68 11.02
N GLN A 361 27.16 -10.61 9.85
CA GLN A 361 28.63 -10.56 9.75
C GLN A 361 29.20 -9.29 10.39
N ALA A 362 28.60 -8.12 10.16
CA ALA A 362 29.06 -6.87 10.75
C ALA A 362 28.97 -6.88 12.29
N ILE A 363 27.87 -7.40 12.85
CA ILE A 363 27.73 -7.56 14.30
C ILE A 363 28.73 -8.59 14.82
N MET A 364 28.91 -9.72 14.14
CA MET A 364 29.89 -10.74 14.55
C MET A 364 31.31 -10.17 14.59
N GLN A 365 31.73 -9.41 13.57
CA GLN A 365 33.04 -8.75 13.53
C GLN A 365 33.20 -7.75 14.68
N LYS A 366 32.16 -6.97 14.97
CA LYS A 366 32.18 -6.01 16.08
C LYS A 366 32.24 -6.71 17.44
N VAL A 367 31.50 -7.81 17.64
CA VAL A 367 31.59 -8.63 18.87
C VAL A 367 32.97 -9.24 19.04
N GLN A 368 33.58 -9.74 17.97
CA GLN A 368 34.94 -10.29 17.99
C GLN A 368 36.00 -9.23 18.36
N SER A 369 35.75 -7.96 18.03
CA SER A 369 36.66 -6.86 18.38
C SER A 369 36.75 -6.56 19.88
N TYR A 370 35.86 -7.09 20.72
CA TYR A 370 35.91 -6.91 22.17
C TYR A 370 36.89 -7.85 22.90
N GLU A 371 37.65 -8.69 22.19
CA GLU A 371 38.77 -9.51 22.71
C GLU A 371 38.47 -10.25 24.03
N GLY A 372 37.25 -10.77 24.20
CA GLY A 372 36.86 -11.53 25.41
C GLY A 372 36.41 -10.66 26.59
N ARG A 373 36.50 -9.33 26.52
CA ARG A 373 36.01 -8.42 27.56
C ARG A 373 34.47 -8.55 27.70
N PRO A 374 33.92 -8.62 28.93
CA PRO A 374 32.48 -8.61 29.13
C PRO A 374 31.90 -7.28 28.62
N MET A 375 30.91 -7.37 27.73
CA MET A 375 30.26 -6.20 27.15
C MET A 375 29.34 -5.56 28.19
N LEU A 376 29.48 -4.25 28.40
CA LEU A 376 28.57 -3.46 29.24
C LEU A 376 27.25 -3.21 28.52
N ALA A 377 26.20 -2.85 29.27
CA ALA A 377 24.87 -2.64 28.72
C ALA A 377 24.82 -1.58 27.60
N ASP A 378 25.53 -0.46 27.75
CA ASP A 378 25.59 0.60 26.74
C ASP A 378 26.29 0.14 25.46
N GLU A 379 27.38 -0.63 25.60
CA GLU A 379 28.10 -1.20 24.47
C GLU A 379 27.24 -2.24 23.75
N PHE A 380 26.51 -3.06 24.51
CA PHE A 380 25.56 -4.03 23.98
C PHE A 380 24.43 -3.36 23.20
N GLN A 381 23.89 -2.23 23.69
CA GLN A 381 22.87 -1.47 22.97
C GLN A 381 23.41 -0.85 21.67
N LYS A 382 24.65 -0.35 21.68
CA LYS A 382 25.32 0.22 20.49
C LYS A 382 25.64 -0.82 19.41
N LEU A 383 25.63 -2.12 19.72
CA LEU A 383 25.74 -3.18 18.70
C LEU A 383 24.51 -3.19 17.76
N PHE A 384 23.32 -2.92 18.29
CA PHE A 384 22.09 -2.89 17.49
C PHE A 384 22.04 -1.70 16.53
N ASP A 385 22.79 -0.64 16.79
CA ASP A 385 22.90 0.50 15.88
C ASP A 385 23.61 0.12 14.56
N GLU A 386 24.40 -0.97 14.53
CA GLU A 386 24.97 -1.50 13.28
C GLU A 386 23.88 -2.09 12.37
N VAL A 387 22.74 -2.53 12.90
CA VAL A 387 21.61 -3.03 12.10
C VAL A 387 21.00 -1.91 11.25
N ASP A 388 21.09 -0.67 11.74
CA ASP A 388 20.58 0.51 11.03
C ASP A 388 21.52 0.96 9.92
N LYS A 389 22.84 0.71 10.04
CA LYS A 389 23.78 1.07 8.99
C LYS A 389 23.50 0.22 7.76
N GLY A 390 22.92 0.84 6.73
CA GLY A 390 22.73 0.22 5.42
C GLY A 390 24.07 -0.22 4.85
N LEU A 391 24.42 -1.48 5.04
CA LEU A 391 25.59 -2.12 4.46
C LEU A 391 25.32 -2.29 2.97
N ALA A 392 26.01 -1.49 2.15
CA ALA A 392 25.98 -1.65 0.71
C ALA A 392 26.44 -3.07 0.37
N LYS A 393 25.57 -3.84 -0.28
CA LYS A 393 25.96 -5.15 -0.80
C LYS A 393 27.08 -4.92 -1.81
N GLU A 394 28.28 -5.41 -1.52
CA GLU A 394 29.38 -5.38 -2.47
C GLU A 394 28.93 -6.03 -3.78
N ARG A 395 29.20 -5.34 -4.89
CA ARG A 395 28.81 -5.83 -6.21
C ARG A 395 29.73 -7.00 -6.59
N PRO A 396 29.20 -8.04 -7.25
CA PRO A 396 30.03 -9.17 -7.67
C PRO A 396 31.16 -8.68 -8.58
N LEU A 397 32.32 -9.32 -8.44
CA LEU A 397 33.48 -9.08 -9.31
C LEU A 397 33.12 -9.40 -10.76
N LYS A 398 33.66 -8.61 -11.69
CA LYS A 398 33.50 -8.84 -13.14
C LYS A 398 34.15 -10.17 -13.54
N PRO A 399 33.61 -10.91 -14.52
CA PRO A 399 34.24 -12.14 -15.02
C PRO A 399 35.62 -11.82 -15.61
N GLN A 400 36.64 -12.64 -15.33
CA GLN A 400 37.98 -12.49 -15.90
C GLN A 400 38.15 -13.45 -17.08
N TYR A 401 38.30 -12.90 -18.29
CA TYR A 401 38.55 -13.68 -19.50
C TYR A 401 40.05 -13.89 -19.73
N GLN A 402 40.43 -15.09 -20.20
CA GLN A 402 41.84 -15.41 -20.49
C GLN A 402 42.35 -14.79 -21.79
N SER A 403 41.48 -14.65 -22.80
CA SER A 403 41.90 -14.14 -24.12
C SER A 403 41.92 -12.60 -24.16
N PRO A 404 42.91 -12.00 -24.80
CA PRO A 404 43.04 -10.54 -24.88
C PRO A 404 41.85 -9.90 -25.60
N PHE A 405 41.32 -10.57 -26.63
CA PHE A 405 40.15 -10.09 -27.38
C PHE A 405 38.92 -9.92 -26.47
N LEU A 406 38.65 -10.89 -25.59
CA LEU A 406 37.50 -10.81 -24.68
C LEU A 406 37.72 -9.76 -23.59
N GLN A 407 38.96 -9.53 -23.15
CA GLN A 407 39.28 -8.43 -22.24
C GLN A 407 39.07 -7.06 -22.89
N THR A 408 39.48 -6.89 -24.15
CA THR A 408 39.20 -5.65 -24.91
C THR A 408 37.70 -5.45 -25.11
N ALA A 409 36.96 -6.51 -25.47
CA ALA A 409 35.51 -6.44 -25.60
C ALA A 409 34.83 -6.06 -24.27
N GLN A 410 35.27 -6.65 -23.16
CA GLN A 410 34.80 -6.31 -21.82
C GLN A 410 35.10 -4.85 -21.45
N PHE A 411 36.27 -4.33 -21.84
CA PHE A 411 36.63 -2.93 -21.61
C PHE A 411 35.71 -1.98 -22.40
N ILE A 412 35.46 -2.26 -23.69
CA ILE A 412 34.58 -1.46 -24.55
C ILE A 412 33.14 -1.48 -24.04
N PHE A 413 32.58 -2.66 -23.77
CA PHE A 413 31.19 -2.81 -23.36
C PHE A 413 30.92 -2.40 -21.90
N SER A 414 31.95 -2.31 -21.06
CA SER A 414 31.82 -1.75 -19.71
C SER A 414 32.10 -0.25 -19.64
N HIS A 415 32.37 0.40 -20.77
CA HIS A 415 32.62 1.84 -20.83
C HIS A 415 31.32 2.65 -20.70
N HIS A 416 31.36 3.77 -19.98
CA HIS A 416 30.17 4.62 -19.74
C HIS A 416 29.53 5.16 -21.04
N TYR A 417 30.33 5.37 -22.10
CA TYR A 417 29.82 5.77 -23.42
C TYR A 417 28.89 4.73 -24.05
N PHE A 418 29.01 3.44 -23.69
CA PHE A 418 28.10 2.41 -24.17
C PHE A 418 26.67 2.64 -23.66
N ASP A 419 26.53 3.10 -22.40
CA ASP A 419 25.22 3.47 -21.85
C ASP A 419 24.66 4.75 -22.49
N TYR A 420 25.51 5.73 -22.78
CA TYR A 420 25.10 6.92 -23.53
C TYR A 420 24.65 6.59 -24.96
N LEU A 421 25.32 5.65 -25.64
CA LEU A 421 24.90 5.16 -26.95
C LEU A 421 23.52 4.50 -26.87
N GLY A 422 23.28 3.64 -25.88
CA GLY A 422 21.97 3.03 -25.65
C GLY A 422 20.87 4.07 -25.41
N ASN A 423 21.17 5.13 -24.65
CA ASN A 423 20.24 6.24 -24.43
C ASN A 423 19.96 7.03 -25.73
N LEU A 424 20.98 7.26 -26.57
CA LEU A 424 20.82 7.95 -27.85
C LEU A 424 19.94 7.14 -28.81
N VAL A 425 20.15 5.82 -28.89
CA VAL A 425 19.32 4.93 -29.70
C VAL A 425 17.88 4.89 -29.18
N ALA A 426 17.69 4.83 -27.86
CA ALA A 426 16.36 4.89 -27.25
C ALA A 426 15.64 6.21 -27.54
N LEU A 427 16.35 7.34 -27.49
CA LEU A 427 15.80 8.64 -27.87
C LEU A 427 15.44 8.68 -29.37
N GLY A 428 16.31 8.13 -30.24
CA GLY A 428 16.05 8.01 -31.67
C GLY A 428 14.80 7.17 -31.96
N ASN A 429 14.61 6.06 -31.25
CA ASN A 429 13.42 5.22 -31.38
C ASN A 429 12.15 5.96 -30.92
N LEU A 430 12.20 6.68 -29.79
CA LEU A 430 11.07 7.49 -29.34
C LEU A 430 10.70 8.58 -30.35
N LEU A 431 11.71 9.22 -30.95
CA LEU A 431 11.50 10.22 -31.99
C LEU A 431 10.87 9.62 -33.25
N SER A 432 11.30 8.43 -33.69
CA SER A 432 10.66 7.76 -34.83
C SER A 432 9.20 7.45 -34.55
N ILE A 433 8.87 6.87 -33.38
CA ILE A 433 7.48 6.58 -33.00
C ILE A 433 6.66 7.88 -32.94
N CYS A 434 7.21 8.96 -32.38
CA CYS A 434 6.51 10.23 -32.30
C CYS A 434 6.20 10.80 -33.69
N VAL A 435 7.15 10.73 -34.63
CA VAL A 435 6.96 11.20 -36.01
C VAL A 435 5.90 10.35 -36.73
N PHE A 436 5.99 9.02 -36.65
CA PHE A 436 4.99 8.15 -37.29
C PHE A 436 3.60 8.29 -36.66
N LEU A 437 3.50 8.41 -35.33
CA LEU A 437 2.22 8.62 -34.66
C LEU A 437 1.54 9.93 -35.08
N VAL A 438 2.32 10.98 -35.35
CA VAL A 438 1.80 12.26 -35.87
C VAL A 438 1.45 12.17 -37.36
N LEU A 439 2.24 11.46 -38.18
CA LEU A 439 1.92 11.27 -39.60
C LEU A 439 0.67 10.41 -39.79
N ASP A 440 0.50 9.39 -38.96
CA ASP A 440 -0.59 8.44 -39.06
C ASP A 440 -1.87 8.90 -38.34
N SER A 441 -1.83 9.97 -37.54
CA SER A 441 -2.99 10.40 -36.73
C SER A 441 -4.22 10.72 -37.57
N ASP A 442 -4.00 11.25 -38.76
CA ASP A 442 -5.07 11.71 -39.66
C ASP A 442 -5.47 10.62 -40.67
N LEU A 443 -4.66 9.57 -40.82
CA LEU A 443 -4.92 8.46 -41.73
C LEU A 443 -5.81 7.42 -41.06
N LEU A 444 -6.82 6.95 -41.82
CA LEU A 444 -7.65 5.82 -41.40
C LEU A 444 -6.77 4.57 -41.22
N PRO A 445 -7.06 3.69 -40.25
CA PRO A 445 -6.22 2.53 -39.94
C PRO A 445 -6.04 1.56 -41.12
N GLY A 446 -6.88 1.62 -42.15
CA GLY A 446 -6.73 0.81 -43.37
C GLY A 446 -5.80 1.40 -44.43
N GLU A 447 -5.41 2.67 -44.33
CA GLU A 447 -4.57 3.39 -45.30
C GLU A 447 -3.14 3.64 -44.81
N ARG A 448 -2.81 3.20 -43.59
CA ARG A 448 -1.49 3.39 -43.00
C ARG A 448 -0.46 2.43 -43.59
N ASP A 449 0.67 2.98 -44.01
CA ASP A 449 1.81 2.20 -44.49
C ASP A 449 2.79 1.92 -43.33
N ASP A 450 2.48 0.92 -42.51
CA ASP A 450 3.27 0.54 -41.32
C ASP A 450 4.63 -0.15 -41.66
N PHE A 451 4.98 -0.25 -42.94
CA PHE A 451 6.16 -0.99 -43.40
C PHE A 451 7.47 -0.43 -42.85
N VAL A 452 7.65 0.90 -42.89
CA VAL A 452 8.90 1.54 -42.42
C VAL A 452 9.01 1.42 -40.90
N LEU A 453 7.90 1.57 -40.19
CA LEU A 453 7.86 1.44 -38.74
C LEU A 453 8.24 0.02 -38.31
N GLY A 454 7.68 -1.02 -38.93
CA GLY A 454 8.03 -2.40 -38.64
C GLY A 454 9.52 -2.73 -38.88
N ILE A 455 10.13 -2.16 -39.93
CA ILE A 455 11.58 -2.33 -40.16
C ILE A 455 12.40 -1.63 -39.06
N LEU A 456 12.03 -0.40 -38.70
CA LEU A 456 12.72 0.33 -37.64
C LEU A 456 12.62 -0.38 -36.31
N ASP A 457 11.43 -0.88 -35.97
CA ASP A 457 11.19 -1.64 -34.74
C ASP A 457 12.07 -2.89 -34.68
N TYR A 458 12.17 -3.63 -35.79
CA TYR A 458 13.06 -4.77 -35.89
C TYR A 458 14.54 -4.39 -35.65
N ILE A 459 15.02 -3.33 -36.30
CA ILE A 459 16.40 -2.84 -36.15
C ILE A 459 16.68 -2.43 -34.70
N PHE A 460 15.76 -1.70 -34.07
CA PHE A 460 15.92 -1.26 -32.69
C PHE A 460 15.88 -2.43 -31.71
N ILE A 461 14.93 -3.37 -31.85
CA ILE A 461 14.84 -4.55 -31.00
C ILE A 461 16.10 -5.42 -31.13
N LEU A 462 16.63 -5.58 -32.35
CA LEU A 462 17.89 -6.28 -32.57
C LEU A 462 19.06 -5.56 -31.87
N TYR A 463 19.14 -4.23 -31.97
CA TYR A 463 20.14 -3.46 -31.25
C TYR A 463 20.03 -3.68 -29.73
N TYR A 464 18.82 -3.66 -29.18
CA TYR A 464 18.62 -3.86 -27.75
C TYR A 464 18.95 -5.28 -27.28
N LEU A 465 18.69 -6.29 -28.11
CA LEU A 465 19.12 -7.66 -27.85
C LEU A 465 20.65 -7.74 -27.80
N LEU A 466 21.34 -7.11 -28.75
CA LEU A 466 22.81 -7.04 -28.76
C LEU A 466 23.34 -6.28 -27.54
N GLU A 467 22.72 -5.15 -27.17
CA GLU A 467 23.07 -4.40 -25.96
C GLU A 467 22.98 -5.27 -24.70
N LEU A 468 21.88 -6.01 -24.56
CA LEU A 468 21.65 -6.95 -23.45
C LEU A 468 22.73 -8.04 -23.42
N LEU A 469 22.98 -8.70 -24.56
CA LEU A 469 23.97 -9.77 -24.66
C LEU A 469 25.39 -9.27 -24.34
N PHE A 470 25.78 -8.11 -24.86
CA PHE A 470 27.08 -7.51 -24.58
C PHE A 470 27.24 -7.07 -23.13
N LYS A 471 26.19 -6.53 -22.49
CA LYS A 471 26.22 -6.18 -21.06
C LYS A 471 26.31 -7.42 -20.16
N VAL A 472 25.55 -8.47 -20.47
CA VAL A 472 25.61 -9.75 -19.74
C VAL A 472 26.98 -10.38 -19.92
N PHE A 473 27.57 -10.31 -21.10
CA PHE A 473 28.95 -10.74 -21.34
C PHE A 473 29.95 -9.92 -20.51
N ALA A 474 29.88 -8.58 -20.55
CA ALA A 474 30.88 -7.74 -19.88
C ALA A 474 30.83 -7.79 -18.34
N LEU A 475 29.63 -7.86 -17.75
CA LEU A 475 29.41 -7.82 -16.29
C LEU A 475 29.21 -9.22 -15.68
N GLY A 476 28.92 -10.22 -16.49
CA GLY A 476 28.38 -11.51 -16.03
C GLY A 476 26.91 -11.39 -15.61
N LEU A 477 26.19 -12.51 -15.63
CA LEU A 477 24.79 -12.60 -15.19
C LEU A 477 24.55 -12.03 -13.77
N PRO A 478 25.34 -12.38 -12.73
CA PRO A 478 25.13 -11.81 -11.40
C PRO A 478 25.47 -10.31 -11.33
N GLY A 479 26.43 -9.84 -12.13
CA GLY A 479 26.77 -8.42 -12.25
C GLY A 479 25.64 -7.63 -12.90
N TYR A 480 25.06 -8.14 -13.98
CA TYR A 480 23.92 -7.52 -14.67
C TYR A 480 22.70 -7.40 -13.76
N LEU A 481 22.33 -8.49 -13.07
CA LEU A 481 21.17 -8.54 -12.17
C LEU A 481 21.34 -7.67 -10.91
N SER A 482 22.56 -7.21 -10.60
CA SER A 482 22.78 -6.33 -9.45
C SER A 482 22.29 -4.90 -9.68
N TYR A 483 22.17 -4.47 -10.94
CA TYR A 483 21.70 -3.13 -11.30
C TYR A 483 20.21 -3.14 -11.63
N HIS A 484 19.39 -2.47 -10.81
CA HIS A 484 17.93 -2.42 -11.03
C HIS A 484 17.52 -1.84 -12.38
N SER A 485 18.24 -0.84 -12.90
CA SER A 485 18.00 -0.29 -14.25
C SER A 485 18.22 -1.35 -15.34
N ASN A 486 19.31 -2.11 -15.25
CA ASN A 486 19.61 -3.16 -16.20
C ASN A 486 18.58 -4.29 -16.13
N VAL A 487 18.09 -4.64 -14.94
CA VAL A 487 17.00 -5.62 -14.78
C VAL A 487 15.72 -5.15 -15.48
N PHE A 488 15.35 -3.87 -15.32
CA PHE A 488 14.21 -3.27 -16.00
C PHE A 488 14.39 -3.28 -17.53
N ASP A 489 15.52 -2.78 -18.02
CA ASP A 489 15.83 -2.72 -19.46
C ASP A 489 15.90 -4.13 -20.08
N GLY A 490 16.45 -5.10 -19.36
CA GLY A 490 16.53 -6.50 -19.78
C GLY A 490 15.15 -7.15 -19.88
N LEU A 491 14.30 -6.97 -18.86
CA LEU A 491 12.93 -7.48 -18.86
C LEU A 491 12.12 -6.87 -20.02
N LEU A 492 12.21 -5.55 -20.21
CA LEU A 492 11.52 -4.86 -21.29
C LEU A 492 12.01 -5.33 -22.67
N THR A 493 13.31 -5.55 -22.83
CA THR A 493 13.90 -6.12 -24.06
C THR A 493 13.36 -7.52 -24.34
N ILE A 494 13.24 -8.37 -23.33
CA ILE A 494 12.70 -9.73 -23.49
C ILE A 494 11.22 -9.68 -23.88
N ILE A 495 10.40 -8.83 -23.23
CA ILE A 495 8.98 -8.69 -23.58
C ILE A 495 8.81 -8.19 -25.01
N LEU A 496 9.60 -7.17 -25.42
CA LEU A 496 9.59 -6.66 -26.78
C LEU A 496 10.02 -7.72 -27.80
N LEU A 497 11.08 -8.50 -27.51
CA LEU A 497 11.53 -9.57 -28.38
C LEU A 497 10.47 -10.68 -28.53
N VAL A 498 9.81 -11.08 -27.44
CA VAL A 498 8.72 -12.08 -27.49
C VAL A 498 7.55 -11.55 -28.30
N SER A 499 7.16 -10.29 -28.07
CA SER A 499 6.10 -9.64 -28.85
C SER A 499 6.43 -9.62 -30.34
N GLU A 500 7.66 -9.25 -30.70
CA GLU A 500 8.11 -9.19 -32.09
C GLU A 500 8.19 -10.57 -32.75
N ILE A 501 8.71 -11.58 -32.05
CA ILE A 501 8.71 -12.96 -32.54
C ILE A 501 7.27 -13.47 -32.75
N CYS A 502 6.34 -13.14 -31.84
CA CYS A 502 4.93 -13.47 -32.02
C CYS A 502 4.32 -12.78 -33.25
N THR A 503 4.61 -11.49 -33.46
CA THR A 503 4.16 -10.74 -34.64
C THR A 503 4.72 -11.36 -35.93
N LEU A 504 6.03 -11.66 -35.95
CA LEU A 504 6.71 -12.28 -37.08
C LEU A 504 6.20 -13.71 -37.35
N ALA A 505 5.86 -14.48 -36.31
CA ALA A 505 5.34 -15.84 -36.45
C ALA A 505 3.92 -15.84 -37.04
N VAL A 506 3.08 -14.88 -36.66
CA VAL A 506 1.69 -14.80 -37.13
C VAL A 506 1.62 -14.19 -38.53
N TYR A 507 2.33 -13.10 -38.77
CA TYR A 507 2.15 -12.30 -39.99
C TYR A 507 3.29 -12.43 -41.02
N ARG A 508 4.44 -13.02 -40.63
CA ARG A 508 5.72 -13.11 -41.38
C ARG A 508 6.48 -11.79 -41.36
N LEU A 509 7.58 -11.69 -42.13
CA LEU A 509 8.33 -10.44 -42.28
C LEU A 509 7.42 -9.32 -42.80
N PRO A 510 7.65 -8.04 -42.47
CA PRO A 510 6.89 -6.95 -43.07
C PRO A 510 7.11 -6.94 -44.58
N HIS A 511 6.03 -7.02 -45.37
CA HIS A 511 6.07 -6.86 -46.83
C HIS A 511 5.28 -5.60 -47.21
N SER A 512 5.69 -4.91 -48.28
CA SER A 512 4.95 -3.77 -48.83
C SER A 512 3.51 -4.21 -49.19
N GLY A 513 2.51 -3.48 -48.68
CA GLY A 513 1.08 -3.83 -48.85
C GLY A 513 0.48 -4.68 -47.72
N TRP A 514 1.16 -4.78 -46.58
CA TRP A 514 0.64 -5.45 -45.39
C TRP A 514 -0.65 -4.81 -44.90
N LYS A 515 -1.75 -5.56 -45.06
CA LYS A 515 -3.05 -5.19 -44.51
C LYS A 515 -3.30 -6.05 -43.27
N PRO A 516 -3.39 -5.45 -42.07
CA PRO A 516 -3.71 -6.20 -40.87
C PRO A 516 -5.13 -6.75 -41.00
N GLU A 517 -5.30 -8.08 -40.89
CA GLU A 517 -6.64 -8.65 -40.73
C GLU A 517 -7.24 -8.09 -39.44
N GLN A 518 -8.34 -7.34 -39.57
CA GLN A 518 -9.01 -6.62 -38.48
C GLN A 518 -9.68 -7.56 -37.46
N TYR A 519 -9.81 -8.85 -37.77
CA TYR A 519 -10.55 -9.81 -36.95
C TYR A 519 -9.63 -10.89 -36.39
N GLY A 520 -9.35 -10.78 -35.10
CA GLY A 520 -8.66 -11.79 -34.31
C GLY A 520 -8.57 -11.33 -32.86
N PRO A 521 -8.46 -12.25 -31.88
CA PRO A 521 -8.28 -11.87 -30.47
C PRO A 521 -6.99 -11.07 -30.22
N LEU A 522 -6.04 -11.16 -31.14
CA LEU A 522 -4.79 -10.42 -31.18
C LEU A 522 -4.67 -9.82 -32.58
N SER A 523 -5.41 -8.75 -32.87
CA SER A 523 -5.24 -8.06 -34.14
C SER A 523 -3.80 -7.56 -34.24
N LEU A 524 -3.20 -7.63 -35.43
CA LEU A 524 -1.85 -7.12 -35.70
C LEU A 524 -1.69 -5.70 -35.17
N TRP A 525 -2.72 -4.89 -35.39
CA TRP A 525 -2.77 -3.50 -34.98
C TRP A 525 -2.75 -3.33 -33.46
N ASP A 526 -3.46 -4.19 -32.72
CA ASP A 526 -3.35 -4.22 -31.27
C ASP A 526 -1.96 -4.65 -30.81
N MET A 527 -1.32 -5.59 -31.51
CA MET A 527 0.04 -6.04 -31.21
C MET A 527 1.09 -4.96 -31.50
N THR A 528 1.02 -4.26 -32.64
CA THR A 528 1.92 -3.15 -32.97
C THR A 528 1.70 -1.96 -32.04
N ARG A 529 0.44 -1.62 -31.71
CA ARG A 529 0.15 -0.58 -30.72
C ARG A 529 0.67 -0.95 -29.33
N LEU A 530 0.52 -2.20 -28.92
CA LEU A 530 1.06 -2.70 -27.65
C LEU A 530 2.60 -2.64 -27.66
N MET A 531 3.24 -3.05 -28.76
CA MET A 531 4.69 -2.94 -28.93
C MET A 531 5.16 -1.48 -28.87
N ASN A 532 4.54 -0.57 -29.61
CA ASN A 532 4.85 0.87 -29.59
C ASN A 532 4.68 1.46 -28.18
N THR A 533 3.62 1.08 -27.47
CA THR A 533 3.40 1.48 -26.07
C THR A 533 4.51 0.95 -25.15
N LEU A 534 4.94 -0.30 -25.35
CA LEU A 534 6.06 -0.89 -24.61
C LEU A 534 7.40 -0.22 -24.93
N ILE A 535 7.63 0.20 -26.17
CA ILE A 535 8.83 0.93 -26.57
C ILE A 535 8.87 2.30 -25.87
N VAL A 536 7.73 3.00 -25.72
CA VAL A 536 7.67 4.28 -24.98
C VAL A 536 8.15 4.13 -23.54
N PHE A 537 7.92 2.98 -22.89
CA PHE A 537 8.44 2.72 -21.54
C PHE A 537 9.98 2.69 -21.47
N ARG A 538 10.70 2.48 -22.58
CA ARG A 538 12.19 2.59 -22.59
C ARG A 538 12.67 3.99 -22.27
N PHE A 539 11.86 5.03 -22.50
CA PHE A 539 12.19 6.39 -22.11
C PHE A 539 12.47 6.51 -20.60
N LEU A 540 11.87 5.64 -19.78
CA LEU A 540 12.11 5.62 -18.33
C LEU A 540 13.57 5.35 -17.96
N ARG A 541 14.38 4.74 -18.84
CA ARG A 541 15.83 4.57 -18.65
C ARG A 541 16.59 5.90 -18.58
N ILE A 542 16.06 6.96 -19.21
CA ILE A 542 16.69 8.28 -19.21
C ILE A 542 16.52 8.98 -17.85
N ILE A 543 15.41 8.73 -17.14
CA ILE A 543 15.05 9.39 -15.88
C ILE A 543 16.15 9.24 -14.81
N PRO A 544 16.71 8.05 -14.52
CA PRO A 544 17.80 7.90 -13.55
C PRO A 544 19.10 8.65 -13.89
N ASN A 545 19.33 8.98 -15.18
CA ASN A 545 20.57 9.64 -15.60
C ASN A 545 20.52 11.16 -15.37
N ILE A 546 19.32 11.74 -15.27
CA ILE A 546 19.11 13.17 -15.02
C ILE A 546 19.04 13.39 -13.51
N LYS A 547 20.11 13.91 -12.89
CA LYS A 547 20.23 14.11 -11.43
C LYS A 547 18.95 14.62 -10.73
N PRO A 548 18.31 15.74 -11.15
CA PRO A 548 17.10 16.20 -10.47
C PRO A 548 15.91 15.24 -10.60
N MET A 549 15.75 14.57 -11.75
CA MET A 549 14.67 13.60 -11.94
C MET A 549 14.93 12.30 -11.16
N ALA A 550 16.19 11.87 -11.07
CA ALA A 550 16.59 10.71 -10.28
C ALA A 550 16.28 10.92 -8.79
N GLU A 551 16.50 12.13 -8.26
CA GLU A 551 16.17 12.46 -6.87
C GLU A 551 14.66 12.40 -6.61
N VAL A 552 13.85 12.93 -7.53
CA VAL A 552 12.38 12.83 -7.46
C VAL A 552 11.93 11.36 -7.54
N ALA A 553 12.46 10.59 -8.49
CA ALA A 553 12.13 9.17 -8.65
C ALA A 553 12.51 8.34 -7.42
N ASN A 554 13.72 8.56 -6.88
CA ASN A 554 14.18 7.90 -5.65
C ASN A 554 13.30 8.27 -4.45
N THR A 555 12.79 9.50 -4.40
CA THR A 555 11.84 9.98 -3.38
C THR A 555 10.51 9.26 -3.48
N ILE A 556 9.94 9.15 -4.68
CA ILE A 556 8.70 8.42 -4.94
C ILE A 556 8.86 6.93 -4.63
N LEU A 557 9.95 6.29 -5.07
CA LEU A 557 10.21 4.86 -4.78
C LEU A 557 10.41 4.61 -3.29
N GLY A 558 11.04 5.53 -2.58
CA GLY A 558 11.20 5.48 -1.13
C GLY A 558 9.92 5.74 -0.34
N LEU A 559 8.91 6.36 -0.95
CA LEU A 559 7.58 6.59 -0.38
C LEU A 559 6.72 5.31 -0.41
N ILE A 560 6.89 4.45 -1.41
CA ILE A 560 6.05 3.25 -1.61
C ILE A 560 5.92 2.37 -0.35
N PRO A 561 7.00 2.05 0.39
CA PRO A 561 6.89 1.28 1.63
C PRO A 561 6.01 1.95 2.70
N ASN A 562 6.08 3.28 2.80
CA ASN A 562 5.33 4.08 3.78
C ASN A 562 3.86 4.17 3.38
N LEU A 563 3.60 4.28 2.07
CA LEU A 563 2.27 4.29 1.49
C LEU A 563 1.52 2.97 1.67
N ARG A 564 2.20 1.86 1.98
CA ARG A 564 1.54 0.57 2.24
C ARG A 564 0.46 0.65 3.34
N ALA A 565 0.73 1.40 4.41
CA ALA A 565 -0.24 1.56 5.50
C ALA A 565 -1.44 2.44 5.09
N PHE A 566 -1.18 3.52 4.35
CA PHE A 566 -2.19 4.49 3.91
C PHE A 566 -3.05 3.93 2.78
N GLY A 567 -2.43 3.27 1.81
CA GLY A 567 -3.11 2.49 0.78
C GLY A 567 -3.94 1.36 1.38
N GLY A 568 -3.45 0.71 2.45
CA GLY A 568 -4.25 -0.27 3.19
C GLY A 568 -5.54 0.33 3.78
N ILE A 569 -5.47 1.52 4.40
CA ILE A 569 -6.67 2.21 4.93
C ILE A 569 -7.61 2.63 3.79
N LEU A 570 -7.07 3.07 2.65
CA LEU A 570 -7.85 3.39 1.47
C LEU A 570 -8.64 2.17 0.98
N VAL A 571 -7.97 1.02 0.83
CA VAL A 571 -8.60 -0.24 0.40
C VAL A 571 -9.72 -0.64 1.36
N VAL A 572 -9.54 -0.47 2.67
CA VAL A 572 -10.58 -0.71 3.67
C VAL A 572 -11.79 0.21 3.46
N ALA A 573 -11.56 1.50 3.27
CA ALA A 573 -12.63 2.47 3.04
C ALA A 573 -13.41 2.18 1.75
N TYR A 574 -12.72 1.95 0.62
CA TYR A 574 -13.35 1.56 -0.64
C TYR A 574 -14.17 0.28 -0.49
N TYR A 575 -13.64 -0.75 0.17
CA TYR A 575 -14.33 -2.02 0.32
C TYR A 575 -15.63 -1.87 1.11
N VAL A 576 -15.59 -1.16 2.25
CA VAL A 576 -16.78 -0.95 3.10
C VAL A 576 -17.83 -0.13 2.35
N PHE A 577 -17.43 1.00 1.74
CA PHE A 577 -18.37 1.84 0.99
C PHE A 577 -18.92 1.14 -0.25
N ALA A 578 -18.11 0.37 -0.98
CA ALA A 578 -18.58 -0.39 -2.14
C ALA A 578 -19.62 -1.44 -1.74
N MET A 579 -19.38 -2.20 -0.68
CA MET A 579 -20.34 -3.19 -0.18
C MET A 579 -21.64 -2.57 0.32
N ILE A 580 -21.57 -1.45 1.04
CA ILE A 580 -22.78 -0.68 1.43
C ILE A 580 -23.50 -0.18 0.18
N GLY A 581 -22.76 0.36 -0.80
CA GLY A 581 -23.32 0.89 -2.05
C GLY A 581 -24.03 -0.17 -2.88
N ILE A 582 -23.45 -1.36 -3.02
CA ILE A 582 -24.10 -2.50 -3.71
C ILE A 582 -25.39 -2.90 -3.00
N ASN A 583 -25.38 -2.98 -1.66
CA ASN A 583 -26.58 -3.36 -0.91
C ASN A 583 -27.70 -2.30 -1.01
N LEU A 584 -27.36 -1.02 -1.18
CA LEU A 584 -28.34 0.07 -1.26
C LEU A 584 -28.81 0.39 -2.69
N PHE A 585 -27.93 0.28 -3.68
CA PHE A 585 -28.13 0.87 -5.01
C PHE A 585 -28.06 -0.12 -6.18
N ARG A 586 -27.96 -1.42 -5.91
CA ARG A 586 -27.94 -2.46 -6.94
C ARG A 586 -29.24 -2.47 -7.74
N GLY A 587 -29.13 -2.44 -9.08
CA GLY A 587 -30.27 -2.49 -9.99
C GLY A 587 -31.15 -1.24 -10.02
N VAL A 588 -30.73 -0.15 -9.36
CA VAL A 588 -31.48 1.12 -9.33
C VAL A 588 -31.38 1.85 -10.68
N ILE A 589 -30.23 1.76 -11.34
CA ILE A 589 -30.03 2.35 -12.67
C ILE A 589 -30.43 1.32 -13.72
N VAL A 590 -31.48 1.63 -14.47
CA VAL A 590 -32.08 0.75 -15.48
C VAL A 590 -31.85 1.35 -16.87
N PRO A 591 -31.57 0.55 -17.92
CA PRO A 591 -31.33 1.07 -19.26
C PRO A 591 -32.55 1.82 -19.85
N PRO A 592 -32.32 2.80 -20.76
CA PRO A 592 -33.37 3.49 -21.50
C PRO A 592 -34.22 2.46 -22.27
N GLY A 593 -35.51 2.37 -21.93
CA GLY A 593 -36.46 1.38 -22.46
C GLY A 593 -37.21 0.60 -21.38
N ASN A 594 -36.58 0.35 -20.23
CA ASN A 594 -37.22 -0.36 -19.10
C ASN A 594 -37.64 0.58 -17.96
N SER A 595 -37.26 1.85 -18.02
CA SER A 595 -37.60 2.85 -17.00
C SER A 595 -38.56 3.89 -17.58
N SER A 596 -39.69 4.11 -16.91
CA SER A 596 -40.65 5.18 -17.25
C SER A 596 -40.10 6.59 -17.05
N LEU A 597 -38.93 6.71 -16.41
CA LEU A 597 -38.27 7.98 -16.08
C LEU A 597 -37.32 8.46 -17.18
N VAL A 598 -36.99 7.63 -18.18
CA VAL A 598 -36.06 8.01 -19.26
C VAL A 598 -36.87 8.32 -20.51
N PRO A 599 -37.04 9.60 -20.87
CA PRO A 599 -37.69 9.94 -22.12
C PRO A 599 -36.75 9.58 -23.29
N ASP A 600 -37.31 9.25 -24.46
CA ASP A 600 -36.57 8.74 -25.64
C ASP A 600 -35.26 9.50 -25.88
N ASN A 601 -34.21 8.79 -26.31
CA ASN A 601 -32.79 9.19 -26.41
C ASN A 601 -32.48 10.61 -26.92
N ASN A 602 -33.43 11.30 -27.54
CA ASN A 602 -33.32 12.66 -28.08
C ASN A 602 -33.88 13.75 -27.16
N SER A 603 -34.37 13.41 -25.96
CA SER A 603 -35.11 14.35 -25.09
C SER A 603 -34.53 14.49 -23.66
N ALA A 604 -33.39 13.84 -23.38
CA ALA A 604 -32.69 14.02 -22.11
C ALA A 604 -32.20 15.47 -21.96
N VAL A 605 -32.37 16.04 -20.76
CA VAL A 605 -31.89 17.39 -20.44
C VAL A 605 -30.37 17.43 -20.60
N CYS A 606 -29.85 18.44 -21.30
CA CYS A 606 -28.40 18.61 -21.49
C CYS A 606 -27.69 18.70 -20.13
N GLY A 607 -26.57 17.99 -19.96
CA GLY A 607 -25.85 17.90 -18.69
C GLY A 607 -26.40 16.86 -17.71
N SER A 608 -27.45 16.12 -18.06
CA SER A 608 -27.96 15.03 -17.22
C SER A 608 -27.09 13.77 -17.32
N PHE A 609 -27.25 12.89 -16.34
CA PHE A 609 -26.57 11.59 -16.28
C PHE A 609 -26.78 10.75 -17.54
N GLU A 610 -27.99 10.78 -18.09
CA GLU A 610 -28.39 10.04 -19.29
C GLU A 610 -27.73 10.60 -20.55
N GLN A 611 -27.69 11.93 -20.69
CA GLN A 611 -27.12 12.63 -21.85
C GLN A 611 -25.60 12.53 -21.91
N LEU A 612 -24.91 12.61 -20.76
CA LEU A 612 -23.46 12.44 -20.68
C LEU A 612 -23.01 10.98 -20.84
N GLY A 613 -23.94 10.02 -20.88
CA GLY A 613 -23.63 8.61 -21.05
C GLY A 613 -22.98 7.97 -19.83
N TYR A 614 -23.30 8.43 -18.61
CA TYR A 614 -22.69 7.96 -17.36
C TYR A 614 -23.19 6.58 -16.87
N TRP A 615 -23.90 5.84 -17.72
CA TRP A 615 -24.44 4.50 -17.47
C TRP A 615 -23.48 3.45 -16.85
N PRO A 616 -22.15 3.46 -17.15
CA PRO A 616 -21.20 2.55 -16.49
C PRO A 616 -20.97 2.84 -15.00
N ASN A 617 -21.30 4.05 -14.52
CA ASN A 617 -21.15 4.46 -13.13
C ASN A 617 -22.34 3.98 -12.30
N ASN A 618 -22.35 2.70 -11.97
CA ASN A 618 -23.39 2.07 -11.15
C ASN A 618 -22.77 1.30 -9.95
N PHE A 619 -23.65 0.71 -9.13
CA PHE A 619 -23.30 -0.15 -7.99
C PHE A 619 -23.82 -1.58 -8.19
N ASP A 620 -23.89 -2.05 -9.44
CA ASP A 620 -24.42 -3.38 -9.73
C ASP A 620 -23.46 -4.51 -9.34
N ASP A 621 -22.16 -4.25 -9.46
CA ASP A 621 -21.08 -5.18 -9.16
C ASP A 621 -19.92 -4.49 -8.43
N PHE A 622 -19.03 -5.28 -7.83
CA PHE A 622 -17.92 -4.75 -7.03
C PHE A 622 -16.92 -3.91 -7.86
N ALA A 623 -16.61 -4.29 -9.09
CA ALA A 623 -15.71 -3.50 -9.94
C ALA A 623 -16.33 -2.15 -10.34
N ALA A 624 -17.59 -2.12 -10.78
CA ALA A 624 -18.27 -0.87 -11.09
C ALA A 624 -18.37 0.05 -9.86
N ALA A 625 -18.69 -0.50 -8.69
CA ALA A 625 -18.75 0.26 -7.44
C ALA A 625 -17.42 0.95 -7.10
N LEU A 626 -16.29 0.27 -7.30
CA LEU A 626 -14.96 0.87 -7.06
C LEU A 626 -14.68 2.05 -8.00
N ILE A 627 -15.04 1.94 -9.28
CA ILE A 627 -14.85 3.01 -10.27
C ILE A 627 -15.80 4.19 -9.99
N THR A 628 -17.08 3.91 -9.66
CA THR A 628 -18.04 4.95 -9.27
C THR A 628 -17.54 5.72 -8.04
N LEU A 629 -17.04 5.04 -7.02
CA LEU A 629 -16.46 5.67 -5.83
C LEU A 629 -15.18 6.47 -6.15
N TRP A 630 -14.36 5.99 -7.07
CA TRP A 630 -13.20 6.74 -7.57
C TRP A 630 -13.61 8.05 -8.24
N ASN A 631 -14.62 8.02 -9.12
CA ASN A 631 -15.12 9.20 -9.81
C ASN A 631 -15.67 10.24 -8.82
N VAL A 632 -16.35 9.80 -7.75
CA VAL A 632 -16.80 10.71 -6.67
C VAL A 632 -15.62 11.23 -5.81
N MET A 633 -14.58 10.43 -5.57
CA MET A 633 -13.41 10.84 -4.78
C MET A 633 -12.65 12.02 -5.42
N VAL A 634 -12.59 12.09 -6.76
CA VAL A 634 -11.93 13.18 -7.50
C VAL A 634 -12.76 14.49 -7.45
N VAL A 635 -14.02 14.40 -7.02
CA VAL A 635 -14.96 15.52 -6.80
C VAL A 635 -15.38 16.27 -8.07
N ASN A 636 -14.89 15.90 -9.24
CA ASN A 636 -15.33 16.50 -10.51
C ASN A 636 -16.64 15.88 -10.99
N ASN A 637 -17.61 16.70 -11.40
CA ASN A 637 -18.94 16.29 -11.91
C ASN A 637 -19.74 15.37 -10.98
N TRP A 638 -19.41 15.34 -9.68
CA TRP A 638 -20.09 14.47 -8.72
C TRP A 638 -21.55 14.90 -8.47
N GLN A 639 -21.90 16.16 -8.77
CA GLN A 639 -23.30 16.63 -8.71
C GLN A 639 -24.20 15.87 -9.68
N VAL A 640 -23.68 15.41 -10.82
CA VAL A 640 -24.46 14.63 -11.80
C VAL A 640 -24.82 13.26 -11.22
N ILE A 641 -23.87 12.63 -10.51
CA ILE A 641 -24.08 11.34 -9.84
C ILE A 641 -25.05 11.52 -8.66
N LEU A 642 -24.87 12.58 -7.86
CA LEU A 642 -25.74 12.88 -6.73
C LEU A 642 -27.20 13.10 -7.16
N GLU A 643 -27.43 13.89 -8.21
CA GLU A 643 -28.78 14.16 -8.73
C GLU A 643 -29.40 12.90 -9.37
N ALA A 644 -28.60 12.07 -10.05
CA ALA A 644 -29.08 10.80 -10.59
C ALA A 644 -29.57 9.86 -9.48
N TYR A 645 -28.76 9.62 -8.44
CA TYR A 645 -29.15 8.74 -7.34
C TYR A 645 -30.27 9.31 -6.47
N LYS A 646 -30.35 10.64 -6.31
CA LYS A 646 -31.51 11.29 -5.71
C LYS A 646 -32.80 10.98 -6.47
N ARG A 647 -32.76 11.00 -7.81
CA ARG A 647 -33.92 10.71 -8.67
C ARG A 647 -34.31 9.23 -8.65
N TYR A 648 -33.35 8.32 -8.74
CA TYR A 648 -33.62 6.89 -8.86
C TYR A 648 -33.78 6.14 -7.52
N ALA A 649 -33.03 6.50 -6.47
CA ALA A 649 -33.08 5.85 -5.15
C ALA A 649 -33.83 6.66 -4.08
N GLY A 650 -34.11 7.94 -4.35
CA GLY A 650 -34.71 8.88 -3.41
C GLY A 650 -33.70 9.81 -2.71
N PRO A 651 -34.18 10.84 -1.99
CA PRO A 651 -33.35 11.94 -1.50
C PRO A 651 -32.32 11.55 -0.43
N TRP A 652 -32.57 10.50 0.35
CA TRP A 652 -31.65 10.06 1.41
C TRP A 652 -30.34 9.46 0.88
N SER A 653 -30.28 9.10 -0.42
CA SER A 653 -29.05 8.65 -1.08
C SER A 653 -27.92 9.67 -1.00
N MET A 654 -28.24 10.97 -0.92
CA MET A 654 -27.25 12.04 -0.78
C MET A 654 -26.35 11.85 0.46
N VAL A 655 -26.90 11.35 1.57
CA VAL A 655 -26.14 11.16 2.81
C VAL A 655 -24.97 10.20 2.59
N TYR A 656 -25.17 9.15 1.79
CA TYR A 656 -24.11 8.20 1.44
C TYR A 656 -22.96 8.89 0.69
N PHE A 657 -23.27 9.68 -0.35
CA PHE A 657 -22.25 10.37 -1.14
C PHE A 657 -21.53 11.46 -0.35
N VAL A 658 -22.24 12.19 0.51
CA VAL A 658 -21.62 13.20 1.39
C VAL A 658 -20.69 12.55 2.41
N LEU A 659 -21.08 11.42 3.00
CA LEU A 659 -20.19 10.65 3.90
C LEU A 659 -18.96 10.12 3.17
N TRP A 660 -19.10 9.64 1.94
CA TRP A 660 -17.98 9.20 1.13
C TRP A 660 -17.02 10.35 0.80
N TRP A 661 -17.54 11.51 0.40
CA TRP A 661 -16.74 12.72 0.13
C TRP A 661 -15.95 13.16 1.38
N LEU A 662 -16.58 13.14 2.56
CA LEU A 662 -15.88 13.44 3.82
C LEU A 662 -14.74 12.45 4.06
N VAL A 663 -14.99 11.14 4.01
CA VAL A 663 -13.97 10.13 4.33
C VAL A 663 -12.84 10.09 3.30
N SER A 664 -13.16 10.17 2.01
CA SER A 664 -12.19 10.02 0.93
C SER A 664 -11.49 11.35 0.61
N SER A 665 -12.20 12.32 0.05
CA SER A 665 -11.61 13.57 -0.41
C SER A 665 -11.13 14.45 0.73
N VAL A 666 -11.90 14.57 1.82
CA VAL A 666 -11.56 15.50 2.91
C VAL A 666 -10.55 14.89 3.89
N ILE A 667 -10.74 13.65 4.35
CA ILE A 667 -9.83 13.03 5.31
C ILE A 667 -8.63 12.40 4.60
N TRP A 668 -8.87 11.51 3.63
CA TRP A 668 -7.81 10.68 3.06
C TRP A 668 -6.84 11.45 2.15
N ILE A 669 -7.32 12.31 1.24
CA ILE A 669 -6.42 13.09 0.36
C ILE A 669 -5.53 14.03 1.18
N ASN A 670 -6.11 14.71 2.19
CA ASN A 670 -5.35 15.61 3.06
C ASN A 670 -4.31 14.86 3.90
N LEU A 671 -4.65 13.66 4.38
CA LEU A 671 -3.72 12.78 5.08
C LEU A 671 -2.59 12.29 4.16
N PHE A 672 -2.91 11.95 2.90
CA PHE A 672 -1.93 11.55 1.90
C PHE A 672 -0.97 12.69 1.54
N LEU A 673 -1.50 13.91 1.35
CA LEU A 673 -0.71 15.11 1.12
C LEU A 673 0.22 15.41 2.29
N ALA A 674 -0.27 15.31 3.53
CA ALA A 674 0.54 15.49 4.73
C ALA A 674 1.74 14.53 4.78
N LEU A 675 1.52 13.25 4.44
CA LEU A 675 2.59 12.26 4.38
C LEU A 675 3.57 12.53 3.24
N LEU A 676 3.07 12.91 2.06
CA LEU A 676 3.92 13.21 0.90
C LEU A 676 4.84 14.40 1.22
N LEU A 677 4.29 15.47 1.78
CA LEU A 677 5.06 16.66 2.19
C LEU A 677 6.14 16.32 3.21
N GLU A 678 5.82 15.56 4.27
CA GLU A 678 6.80 15.24 5.31
C GLU A 678 7.99 14.43 4.75
N ASN A 679 7.71 13.45 3.90
CA ASN A 679 8.77 12.63 3.29
C ASN A 679 9.57 13.40 2.23
N PHE A 680 8.94 14.33 1.51
CA PHE A 680 9.61 15.17 0.53
C PHE A 680 10.52 16.21 1.21
N LEU A 681 10.01 16.90 2.24
CA LEU A 681 10.76 17.87 3.04
C LEU A 681 11.98 17.24 3.71
N HIS A 682 11.82 16.03 4.26
CA HIS A 682 12.92 15.31 4.90
C HIS A 682 14.09 15.03 3.94
N ARG A 683 13.79 14.68 2.67
CA ARG A 683 14.83 14.37 1.68
C ARG A 683 15.52 15.61 1.11
N TRP A 684 14.81 16.74 1.07
CA TRP A 684 15.35 18.01 0.59
C TRP A 684 16.18 18.75 1.63
N ASP A 685 16.14 18.37 2.91
CA ASP A 685 16.93 19.01 3.95
C ASP A 685 18.44 18.77 3.70
N PRO A 686 19.25 19.83 3.44
CA PRO A 686 20.66 19.70 3.06
C PRO A 686 21.55 19.01 4.10
N GLN A 687 21.10 18.86 5.35
CA GLN A 687 21.81 18.03 6.34
C GLN A 687 21.80 16.53 5.97
N GLY A 688 20.75 16.05 5.31
CA GLY A 688 20.68 14.70 4.75
C GLY A 688 21.64 14.49 3.57
N HIS A 689 21.89 15.52 2.76
CA HIS A 689 22.79 15.46 1.61
C HIS A 689 24.25 15.11 2.00
N LYS A 690 24.73 15.53 3.17
CA LYS A 690 26.06 15.14 3.67
C LYS A 690 26.17 13.65 4.03
N GLN A 691 25.07 13.02 4.43
CA GLN A 691 25.01 11.56 4.67
C GLN A 691 24.75 10.77 3.36
N LEU A 692 24.06 11.37 2.38
CA LEU A 692 23.71 10.79 1.08
C LEU A 692 24.89 10.72 0.08
N LEU A 693 25.91 11.57 0.22
CA LEU A 693 27.16 11.47 -0.56
C LEU A 693 27.93 10.16 -0.29
N VAL A 694 27.58 9.43 0.78
CA VAL A 694 28.06 8.07 1.07
C VAL A 694 27.02 7.02 0.63
N GLY A 695 26.77 7.00 -0.69
CA GLY A 695 26.07 5.93 -1.40
C GLY A 695 24.55 5.95 -1.30
N THR A 696 23.89 5.74 -2.44
CA THR A 696 22.46 5.42 -2.61
C THR A 696 21.99 4.39 -1.57
N LYS A 697 21.52 4.86 -0.41
CA LYS A 697 21.09 4.04 0.71
C LYS A 697 19.58 4.06 0.81
N GLN A 698 19.01 2.86 0.84
CA GLN A 698 17.62 2.62 1.19
C GLN A 698 17.49 2.83 2.71
N MET A 699 17.42 4.10 3.15
CA MET A 699 17.21 4.44 4.56
C MET A 699 15.81 4.02 4.98
N SER A 700 15.72 3.27 6.08
CA SER A 700 14.45 3.09 6.78
C SER A 700 13.99 4.45 7.32
N VAL A 701 12.67 4.66 7.38
CA VAL A 701 12.07 5.88 7.94
C VAL A 701 12.56 6.16 9.36
N GLU A 702 12.83 5.13 10.13
CA GLU A 702 13.31 5.29 11.51
C GLU A 702 14.71 5.92 11.57
N LEU A 703 15.53 5.69 10.54
CA LEU A 703 16.84 6.33 10.41
C LEU A 703 16.73 7.78 9.96
N MET A 704 15.69 8.11 9.18
CA MET A 704 15.39 9.50 8.78
C MET A 704 15.17 10.41 9.99
N PHE A 705 14.53 9.90 11.05
CA PHE A 705 14.17 10.70 12.22
C PHE A 705 15.08 10.50 13.43
N ARG A 706 16.13 9.67 13.33
CA ARG A 706 16.95 9.26 14.47
C ARG A 706 17.51 10.45 15.26
N ASP A 707 17.93 11.51 14.59
CA ASP A 707 18.56 12.69 15.22
C ASP A 707 17.57 13.55 16.03
N ILE A 708 16.27 13.34 15.85
CA ILE A 708 15.18 14.08 16.53
C ILE A 708 14.59 13.25 17.69
N LEU A 709 14.92 11.97 17.79
CA LEU A 709 14.34 11.06 18.79
C LEU A 709 15.11 11.13 20.12
N GLU A 710 14.37 11.32 21.20
CA GLU A 710 14.90 11.24 22.57
C GLU A 710 15.24 9.79 22.94
N GLU A 711 16.43 9.57 23.50
CA GLU A 711 16.81 8.25 24.02
C GLU A 711 16.12 7.98 25.37
N PRO A 712 15.54 6.78 25.57
CA PRO A 712 14.88 6.45 26.82
C PRO A 712 15.88 6.30 27.97
N LYS A 713 15.53 6.77 29.16
CA LYS A 713 16.34 6.61 30.36
C LYS A 713 16.42 5.12 30.75
N GLU A 714 17.58 4.70 31.25
CA GLU A 714 17.80 3.31 31.68
C GLU A 714 16.83 2.89 32.79
N GLU A 715 16.52 3.80 33.72
CA GLU A 715 15.55 3.59 34.81
C GLU A 715 14.16 3.22 34.27
N GLU A 716 13.69 3.88 33.22
CA GLU A 716 12.37 3.61 32.61
C GLU A 716 12.32 2.24 31.92
N LEU A 717 13.43 1.84 31.29
CA LEU A 717 13.55 0.51 30.67
C LEU A 717 13.51 -0.57 31.74
N MET A 718 14.26 -0.38 32.83
CA MET A 718 14.31 -1.33 33.95
C MET A 718 12.98 -1.40 34.69
N GLU A 719 12.36 -0.28 35.02
CA GLU A 719 11.05 -0.26 35.70
C GLU A 719 10.01 -1.04 34.90
N LYS A 720 10.01 -0.86 33.58
CA LYS A 720 9.10 -1.59 32.70
C LYS A 720 9.43 -3.07 32.63
N LEU A 721 10.72 -3.43 32.55
CA LEU A 721 11.19 -4.80 32.56
C LEU A 721 10.72 -5.56 33.81
N HIS A 722 10.88 -4.96 34.99
CA HIS A 722 10.46 -5.54 36.27
C HIS A 722 8.94 -5.71 36.41
N LYS A 723 8.15 -4.88 35.73
CA LYS A 723 6.68 -4.97 35.71
C LYS A 723 6.13 -6.05 34.77
N HIS A 724 6.96 -6.76 34.00
CA HIS A 724 6.45 -7.75 33.04
C HIS A 724 5.95 -9.03 33.74
N PRO A 725 4.71 -9.47 33.47
CA PRO A 725 4.06 -10.57 34.19
C PRO A 725 4.62 -11.97 33.87
N HIS A 726 5.42 -12.09 32.81
CA HIS A 726 5.96 -13.38 32.33
C HIS A 726 7.48 -13.44 32.37
N LEU A 727 8.13 -12.37 32.80
CA LEU A 727 9.57 -12.23 32.76
C LEU A 727 10.13 -12.57 34.14
N HIS A 728 10.09 -13.86 34.47
CA HIS A 728 10.96 -14.39 35.52
C HIS A 728 12.36 -14.48 34.91
N LEU A 729 13.17 -13.44 35.12
CA LEU A 729 14.59 -13.47 34.74
C LEU A 729 15.21 -14.77 35.29
N CYS A 730 15.89 -15.55 34.43
CA CYS A 730 16.71 -16.68 34.86
C CYS A 730 17.65 -16.12 35.96
N ARG A 731 17.38 -16.39 37.25
CA ARG A 731 18.11 -15.87 38.40
C ARG A 731 18.81 -16.99 39.13
#